data_AF-A0ABD1UM57-F1
#
_entry.id   AF-A0ABD1UM57-F1
#
_cell.length_a   1.000
_cell.length_b   1.000
_cell.length_c   1.000
_cell.angle_alpha   90.00
_cell.angle_beta   90.00
_cell.angle_gamma   90.00
#
_symmetry.space_group_name_H-M   'P 1'
#
loop_
_entity.id
_entity.type
_entity.pdbx_description
1 polymer ?
#
loop_
_entity_poly.entity_id
_entity_poly.type
_entity_poly.pdbx_seq_one_letter_code
_entity_poly.pdbx_strand_id
1 'polypeptide(L)'
;MASFSAVAYYIPYSSSFFPNKPPKFNNRRRNPVFKFTCKAKNGETSPGKLDRRDVLLGLGGLYSTTSLSANPMALADPALPDFKDCIDATQPNKTFINCCPPAASGIMDYVPSATTVNTRIPAQSVEVGSDYYNKYTEAIQTMKNLSPSDPRNFRQQANVHCAYCDGGYTLQGSPKLFYEIHNSWLFFPWHRWYLYFFEKICQKLINDDTFTLPFWNWDASQGMQIPYIYTSSVISPLYDCFRNPDHLPPSVIDLDWSYGDKPVDPNTQIKYNLSTMYTQMITQSKTPTDFFGKAYRAGDDITTLDGAGQIEQTPHNNVHSWTGTAVDQSNPIDMGALYSAARDPIFYAHHANVDRMWIIWLNKLGGSNFTDPDWLNAYFIFYNEEANPVRVRVKDCLDITKLGYQYEDVPIPWLDVSVKPKPRAKAKTLPSAPDPAQVFPTTLDKPVSVIVKRPKKSGTGSSEEILVIEGIEYDKRNYVKFNVYINEDDVNACRPDNTEYLGSFSNLPHGHRMTVKTNKKFRISQVLEELGARDYDKVLVTLIPKSNPVKINGGSNVDILGPDRGSGRINGLIASLLCPRALPSSLKITFPLFYCLILSEESERSPGIKRDAAYMAGFGDKEVVTTGTGPESKTRNGEEGLMFPSSSSLSSMLKI
;
A
#
# COMPACT_ATOMS: atom_id res chain seq x y z
N MET A 1 1.95 45.67 51.77
CA MET A 1 1.07 45.28 52.89
C MET A 1 1.13 43.77 53.02
N ALA A 2 1.28 43.30 54.26
CA ALA A 2 1.50 41.92 54.73
C ALA A 2 0.36 40.95 54.31
N SER A 3 0.49 39.61 54.31
CA SER A 3 1.07 38.75 55.34
C SER A 3 1.52 37.37 54.86
N PHE A 4 2.52 36.86 55.58
CA PHE A 4 3.00 35.50 55.69
C PHE A 4 1.97 34.53 56.31
N SER A 5 2.10 33.24 56.00
CA SER A 5 2.14 32.17 57.02
C SER A 5 2.77 30.90 56.46
N ALA A 6 3.86 30.48 57.10
CA ALA A 6 4.51 29.19 56.95
C ALA A 6 4.08 28.28 58.10
N VAL A 7 3.97 26.96 57.86
CA VAL A 7 4.13 25.94 58.89
C VAL A 7 4.95 24.80 58.29
N ALA A 8 5.97 24.40 59.04
CA ALA A 8 6.97 23.40 58.70
C ALA A 8 6.80 22.13 59.57
N TYR A 9 7.61 21.12 59.23
CA TYR A 9 7.98 19.90 60.00
C TYR A 9 7.02 18.69 59.90
N TYR A 10 7.43 17.42 59.83
CA TYR A 10 8.67 16.73 60.23
C TYR A 10 8.91 15.47 59.37
N ILE A 11 10.20 15.17 59.11
CA ILE A 11 10.73 13.87 58.67
C ILE A 11 10.85 12.94 59.90
N PRO A 12 10.84 11.60 59.72
CA PRO A 12 11.86 10.81 60.39
C PRO A 12 12.64 9.89 59.44
N TYR A 13 13.94 9.84 59.73
CA TYR A 13 15.00 9.08 59.09
C TYR A 13 15.09 7.64 59.63
N SER A 14 15.44 6.73 58.70
CA SER A 14 16.33 5.54 58.81
C SER A 14 16.19 4.52 59.95
N SER A 15 16.24 3.23 59.60
CA SER A 15 17.52 2.47 59.59
C SER A 15 17.32 1.00 59.20
N SER A 16 18.41 0.45 58.66
CA SER A 16 18.70 -0.86 58.08
C SER A 16 18.35 -2.07 58.95
N PHE A 17 18.20 -3.27 58.35
CA PHE A 17 18.89 -4.54 58.70
C PHE A 17 18.27 -5.74 57.93
N PHE A 18 19.04 -6.35 57.02
CA PHE A 18 18.98 -7.80 56.69
C PHE A 18 19.65 -8.57 57.85
N PRO A 19 19.46 -9.91 58.08
CA PRO A 19 19.28 -10.98 57.08
C PRO A 19 18.34 -12.17 57.49
N ASN A 20 17.94 -13.01 56.52
CA ASN A 20 18.11 -14.48 56.54
C ASN A 20 17.29 -15.24 55.47
N LYS A 21 17.99 -16.16 54.78
CA LYS A 21 17.55 -17.34 54.00
C LYS A 21 17.10 -18.48 54.96
N PRO A 22 16.63 -19.70 54.55
CA PRO A 22 16.01 -20.26 53.31
C PRO A 22 14.69 -21.06 53.67
N PRO A 23 14.18 -22.15 53.00
CA PRO A 23 14.85 -23.32 52.40
C PRO A 23 14.52 -23.62 50.93
N LYS A 24 15.46 -24.35 50.32
CA LYS A 24 15.40 -25.00 49.00
C LYS A 24 14.43 -26.18 49.03
N PHE A 25 13.61 -26.33 47.99
CA PHE A 25 13.02 -27.62 47.62
C PHE A 25 13.49 -28.01 46.21
N ASN A 26 14.24 -29.11 46.16
CA ASN A 26 14.60 -29.83 44.95
C ASN A 26 13.36 -30.53 44.40
N ASN A 27 12.99 -30.26 43.15
CA ASN A 27 12.24 -31.23 42.36
C ASN A 27 12.79 -31.29 40.94
N ARG A 28 13.60 -32.32 40.70
CA ARG A 28 13.99 -32.81 39.38
C ARG A 28 12.74 -33.24 38.62
N ARG A 29 12.37 -32.57 37.53
CA ARG A 29 11.59 -33.19 36.44
C ARG A 29 12.13 -32.79 35.06
N ARG A 30 12.76 -33.81 34.48
CA ARG A 30 13.15 -34.12 33.10
C ARG A 30 12.52 -33.25 32.00
N ASN A 31 13.38 -32.63 31.19
CA ASN A 31 13.08 -32.22 29.82
C ASN A 31 12.98 -33.45 28.90
N PRO A 32 12.01 -33.53 27.97
CA PRO A 32 12.04 -34.50 26.89
C PRO A 32 13.04 -34.08 25.82
N VAL A 33 14.11 -34.86 25.67
CA VAL A 33 15.05 -34.81 24.55
C VAL A 33 14.38 -35.49 23.36
N PHE A 34 14.10 -34.73 22.28
CA PHE A 34 13.77 -35.31 20.98
C PHE A 34 15.05 -35.87 20.35
N LYS A 35 15.20 -37.20 20.39
CA LYS A 35 16.23 -37.93 19.65
C LYS A 35 15.71 -38.18 18.22
N PHE A 36 16.42 -37.66 17.23
CA PHE A 36 16.31 -38.15 15.86
C PHE A 36 17.06 -39.48 15.75
N THR A 37 16.33 -40.57 15.54
CA THR A 37 16.88 -41.89 15.20
C THR A 37 16.85 -42.08 13.69
N CYS A 38 18.01 -42.03 13.04
CA CYS A 38 18.21 -42.59 11.71
C CYS A 38 18.28 -44.12 11.83
N LYS A 39 17.34 -44.82 11.21
CA LYS A 39 17.39 -46.28 11.03
C LYS A 39 18.26 -46.58 9.82
N ALA A 40 19.49 -47.03 10.04
CA ALA A 40 20.26 -47.77 9.05
C ALA A 40 19.82 -49.24 9.08
N LYS A 41 19.48 -49.81 7.91
CA LYS A 41 19.41 -51.25 7.72
C LYS A 41 20.71 -51.71 7.07
N ASN A 42 21.49 -52.51 7.80
CA ASN A 42 22.54 -53.34 7.23
C ASN A 42 21.92 -54.62 6.64
N GLY A 43 22.42 -55.02 5.47
CA GLY A 43 22.26 -56.33 4.87
C GLY A 43 23.45 -56.57 3.93
N GLU A 44 24.23 -57.60 4.25
CA GLU A 44 25.62 -57.85 3.90
C GLU A 44 25.87 -58.44 2.48
N THR A 45 27.01 -58.01 1.89
CA THR A 45 28.04 -58.75 1.10
C THR A 45 27.66 -59.62 -0.12
N SER A 46 28.37 -59.71 -1.25
CA SER A 46 29.74 -59.33 -1.74
C SER A 46 29.81 -59.65 -3.26
N PRO A 47 30.94 -59.53 -4.02
CA PRO A 47 32.01 -58.53 -4.07
C PRO A 47 32.35 -58.08 -5.52
N GLY A 48 33.04 -56.95 -5.71
CA GLY A 48 33.64 -56.64 -7.03
C GLY A 48 34.30 -55.28 -7.21
N LYS A 49 35.60 -55.21 -6.86
CA LYS A 49 36.63 -54.23 -7.26
C LYS A 49 36.72 -52.91 -6.47
N LEU A 50 37.79 -52.83 -5.67
CA LEU A 50 38.41 -51.61 -5.17
C LEU A 50 39.50 -51.12 -6.13
N ASP A 51 39.76 -49.81 -5.98
CA ASP A 51 41.07 -49.15 -5.91
C ASP A 51 41.44 -48.25 -7.12
N ARG A 52 41.48 -46.92 -6.94
CA ARG A 52 42.71 -46.22 -6.47
C ARG A 52 42.55 -44.69 -6.37
N ARG A 53 42.81 -44.22 -5.14
CA ARG A 53 43.38 -42.91 -4.75
C ARG A 53 42.43 -41.73 -4.54
N ASP A 54 41.98 -41.62 -3.29
CA ASP A 54 41.95 -40.37 -2.54
C ASP A 54 43.32 -39.69 -2.48
N VAL A 55 43.30 -38.39 -2.11
CA VAL A 55 44.25 -37.66 -1.22
C VAL A 55 44.62 -36.28 -1.81
N LEU A 56 43.97 -35.19 -1.35
CA LEU A 56 44.55 -34.13 -0.48
C LEU A 56 43.68 -32.85 -0.43
N LEU A 57 43.37 -32.44 0.80
CA LEU A 57 42.99 -31.09 1.22
C LEU A 57 44.24 -30.19 1.27
N GLY A 58 44.13 -28.92 0.84
CA GLY A 58 45.18 -27.91 1.03
C GLY A 58 44.81 -26.51 0.52
N LEU A 59 44.50 -25.63 1.47
CA LEU A 59 44.43 -24.16 1.48
C LEU A 59 45.03 -23.35 0.29
N GLY A 60 44.30 -22.31 -0.16
CA GLY A 60 44.88 -21.01 -0.52
C GLY A 60 44.63 -20.45 -1.94
N GLY A 61 43.78 -19.42 -2.04
CA GLY A 61 44.01 -18.18 -2.80
C GLY A 61 43.99 -18.13 -4.35
N LEU A 62 43.25 -17.14 -4.84
CA LEU A 62 43.37 -16.38 -6.11
C LEU A 62 42.46 -16.72 -7.32
N TYR A 63 41.99 -15.61 -7.89
CA TYR A 63 41.01 -15.39 -8.95
C TYR A 63 41.43 -15.91 -10.34
N SER A 64 40.45 -16.40 -11.12
CA SER A 64 40.16 -15.99 -12.52
C SER A 64 39.48 -17.11 -13.33
N THR A 65 38.22 -16.84 -13.68
CA THR A 65 37.47 -17.17 -14.92
C THR A 65 37.81 -18.42 -15.75
N THR A 66 36.85 -19.34 -15.86
CA THR A 66 36.18 -19.72 -17.13
C THR A 66 35.04 -20.72 -16.87
N SER A 67 34.03 -20.62 -17.71
CA SER A 67 32.63 -21.00 -17.52
C SER A 67 32.22 -22.34 -18.17
N LEU A 68 31.05 -22.85 -17.74
CA LEU A 68 30.01 -23.59 -18.49
C LEU A 68 29.78 -25.06 -18.12
N SER A 69 28.83 -25.27 -17.21
CA SER A 69 27.60 -26.05 -17.47
C SER A 69 26.72 -26.06 -16.22
N ALA A 70 25.97 -24.97 -16.01
CA ALA A 70 24.86 -24.97 -15.07
C ALA A 70 23.73 -24.13 -15.68
N ASN A 71 22.51 -24.66 -15.64
CA ASN A 71 21.29 -23.96 -15.97
C ASN A 71 21.32 -22.50 -15.47
N PRO A 72 20.88 -21.51 -16.25
CA PRO A 72 20.73 -20.16 -15.75
C PRO A 72 19.58 -20.15 -14.74
N MET A 73 19.89 -20.40 -13.46
CA MET A 73 19.11 -19.77 -12.41
C MET A 73 19.29 -18.29 -12.63
N ALA A 74 18.25 -17.60 -13.10
CA ALA A 74 18.25 -16.16 -13.26
C ALA A 74 18.79 -15.56 -11.95
N LEU A 75 19.91 -14.84 -12.04
CA LEU A 75 20.44 -14.11 -10.91
C LEU A 75 19.39 -13.05 -10.54
N ALA A 76 18.99 -12.98 -9.27
CA ALA A 76 18.01 -12.00 -8.80
C ALA A 76 18.49 -10.57 -9.12
N ASP A 77 17.59 -9.71 -9.57
CA ASP A 77 17.88 -8.32 -9.97
C ASP A 77 16.96 -7.33 -9.22
N PRO A 78 17.13 -7.23 -7.88
CA PRO A 78 16.29 -6.37 -7.03
C PRO A 78 16.43 -4.90 -7.40
N ALA A 79 15.35 -4.12 -7.23
CA ALA A 79 15.45 -2.66 -7.22
C ALA A 79 16.26 -2.24 -5.98
N LEU A 80 17.39 -1.56 -6.20
CA LEU A 80 18.30 -1.13 -5.14
C LEU A 80 18.59 0.37 -5.24
N PRO A 81 18.66 1.11 -4.12
CA PRO A 81 19.02 2.52 -4.13
C PRO A 81 20.52 2.70 -4.32
N ASP A 82 20.93 3.68 -5.12
CA ASP A 82 22.28 4.21 -5.12
C ASP A 82 22.48 5.19 -3.96
N PHE A 83 22.80 4.64 -2.79
CA PHE A 83 22.94 5.40 -1.55
C PHE A 83 24.21 6.26 -1.50
N LYS A 84 25.17 6.07 -2.42
CA LYS A 84 26.41 6.87 -2.45
C LYS A 84 26.16 8.26 -3.03
N ASP A 85 25.24 8.33 -3.98
CA ASP A 85 24.94 9.52 -4.76
C ASP A 85 23.54 10.04 -4.40
N CYS A 86 23.38 10.44 -3.13
CA CYS A 86 22.18 11.14 -2.71
C CYS A 86 22.13 12.54 -3.33
N ILE A 87 20.98 12.91 -3.85
CA ILE A 87 20.70 14.19 -4.51
C ILE A 87 19.58 14.94 -3.80
N ASP A 88 19.49 16.25 -4.06
CA ASP A 88 18.39 17.06 -3.53
C ASP A 88 17.04 16.51 -3.99
N ALA A 89 16.18 16.24 -3.01
CA ALA A 89 14.79 15.94 -3.25
C ALA A 89 14.06 17.19 -3.76
N THR A 90 12.86 16.99 -4.31
CA THR A 90 12.02 18.09 -4.80
C THR A 90 10.75 18.16 -3.98
N GLN A 91 10.24 19.35 -3.67
CA GLN A 91 8.94 19.53 -3.03
C GLN A 91 7.81 19.56 -4.08
N PRO A 92 6.54 19.34 -3.69
CA PRO A 92 5.40 19.46 -4.61
C PRO A 92 5.36 20.79 -5.38
N ASN A 93 5.74 21.90 -4.73
CA ASN A 93 5.83 23.24 -5.33
C ASN A 93 7.08 23.45 -6.24
N LYS A 94 7.84 22.38 -6.55
CA LYS A 94 9.03 22.37 -7.42
C LYS A 94 10.27 23.05 -6.85
N THR A 95 10.29 23.33 -5.55
CA THR A 95 11.51 23.81 -4.87
C THR A 95 12.37 22.63 -4.44
N PHE A 96 13.69 22.80 -4.45
CA PHE A 96 14.61 21.77 -3.98
C PHE A 96 14.63 21.71 -2.45
N ILE A 97 14.88 20.51 -1.92
CA ILE A 97 15.09 20.30 -0.49
C ILE A 97 16.17 19.24 -0.30
N ASN A 98 17.18 19.57 0.50
CA ASN A 98 18.21 18.61 0.87
C ASN A 98 17.67 17.70 1.99
N CYS A 99 17.41 16.44 1.62
CA CYS A 99 16.99 15.38 2.53
C CYS A 99 18.08 14.30 2.69
N CYS A 100 19.28 14.54 2.18
CA CYS A 100 20.32 13.54 2.19
C CYS A 100 20.76 13.23 3.63
N PRO A 101 20.85 11.95 4.01
CA PRO A 101 21.42 11.58 5.29
C PRO A 101 22.92 11.95 5.31
N PRO A 102 23.55 11.95 6.50
CA PRO A 102 24.99 12.07 6.59
C PRO A 102 25.68 10.99 5.74
N ALA A 103 26.90 11.27 5.27
CA ALA A 103 27.61 10.33 4.41
C ALA A 103 27.84 8.98 5.13
N ALA A 104 27.30 7.92 4.55
CA ALA A 104 27.46 6.57 5.07
C ALA A 104 28.80 5.97 4.62
N SER A 105 29.68 5.64 5.56
CA SER A 105 30.91 4.87 5.32
C SER A 105 30.90 3.60 6.17
N GLY A 106 31.55 2.53 5.68
CA GLY A 106 31.65 1.27 6.43
C GLY A 106 30.31 0.54 6.64
N ILE A 107 29.40 0.58 5.67
CA ILE A 107 28.08 -0.06 5.78
C ILE A 107 28.22 -1.56 6.07
N MET A 108 27.56 -2.00 7.13
CA MET A 108 27.55 -3.41 7.56
C MET A 108 26.18 -4.04 7.29
N ASP A 109 26.18 -5.32 6.90
CA ASP A 109 24.94 -6.10 6.82
C ASP A 109 24.38 -6.31 8.24
N TYR A 110 23.07 -6.07 8.40
CA TYR A 110 22.36 -6.19 9.66
C TYR A 110 21.33 -7.30 9.57
N VAL A 111 21.38 -8.22 10.53
CA VAL A 111 20.40 -9.28 10.71
C VAL A 111 19.87 -9.19 12.13
N PRO A 112 18.55 -9.05 12.32
CA PRO A 112 17.97 -8.87 13.64
C PRO A 112 18.04 -10.17 14.43
N SER A 113 18.34 -10.05 15.72
CA SER A 113 18.48 -11.18 16.64
C SER A 113 17.92 -10.83 18.02
N ALA A 114 16.67 -10.38 18.07
CA ALA A 114 16.04 -10.04 19.34
C ALA A 114 15.92 -11.25 20.27
N THR A 115 16.16 -11.02 21.56
CA THR A 115 16.02 -12.03 22.63
C THR A 115 14.75 -11.82 23.45
N THR A 116 14.15 -10.64 23.35
CA THR A 116 12.90 -10.23 23.98
C THR A 116 11.94 -9.72 22.90
N VAL A 117 10.64 -9.83 23.18
CA VAL A 117 9.58 -9.33 22.29
C VAL A 117 8.72 -8.35 23.09
N ASN A 118 8.79 -7.07 22.75
CA ASN A 118 7.99 -6.03 23.38
C ASN A 118 6.66 -5.84 22.63
N THR A 119 5.64 -5.29 23.30
CA THR A 119 4.29 -5.15 22.73
C THR A 119 3.98 -3.69 22.44
N ARG A 120 3.82 -3.35 21.15
CA ARG A 120 3.26 -2.06 20.72
C ARG A 120 1.81 -1.98 21.14
N ILE A 121 1.41 -0.87 21.77
CA ILE A 121 0.07 -0.64 22.31
C ILE A 121 -0.71 0.40 21.49
N PRO A 122 -2.05 0.43 21.56
CA PRO A 122 -2.85 1.43 20.87
C PRO A 122 -2.58 2.83 21.42
N ALA A 123 -2.35 3.80 20.55
CA ALA A 123 -2.05 5.17 20.95
C ALA A 123 -3.17 5.82 21.78
N GLN A 124 -4.42 5.45 21.53
CA GLN A 124 -5.59 5.97 22.25
C GLN A 124 -5.74 5.42 23.68
N SER A 125 -5.05 4.34 24.05
CA SER A 125 -5.05 3.82 25.43
C SER A 125 -3.96 4.47 26.30
N VAL A 126 -3.11 5.32 25.72
CA VAL A 126 -2.05 6.01 26.46
C VAL A 126 -2.61 7.27 27.11
N GLU A 127 -2.52 7.34 28.44
CA GLU A 127 -2.92 8.52 29.20
C GLU A 127 -1.79 9.55 29.27
N VAL A 128 -2.15 10.84 29.14
CA VAL A 128 -1.20 11.95 29.31
C VAL A 128 -0.69 11.96 30.75
N GLY A 129 0.63 12.02 30.91
CA GLY A 129 1.30 11.97 32.22
C GLY A 129 1.59 10.57 32.76
N SER A 130 1.11 9.51 32.09
CA SER A 130 1.51 8.12 32.39
C SER A 130 3.00 7.89 32.15
N ASP A 131 3.56 6.83 32.74
CA ASP A 131 4.96 6.44 32.52
C ASP A 131 5.28 6.24 31.03
N TYR A 132 4.36 5.63 30.28
CA TYR A 132 4.52 5.44 28.83
C TYR A 132 4.58 6.80 28.09
N TYR A 133 3.66 7.71 28.40
CA TYR A 133 3.64 9.05 27.80
C TYR A 133 4.93 9.83 28.12
N ASN A 134 5.39 9.78 29.37
CA ASN A 134 6.59 10.47 29.81
C ASN A 134 7.83 9.91 29.10
N LYS A 135 7.97 8.58 29.00
CA LYS A 135 9.06 7.94 28.24
C LYS A 135 9.03 8.32 26.76
N TYR A 136 7.85 8.31 26.13
CA TYR A 136 7.76 8.63 24.70
C TYR A 136 8.07 10.11 24.43
N THR A 137 7.52 11.03 25.23
CA THR A 137 7.82 12.46 25.12
C THR A 137 9.29 12.74 25.39
N GLU A 138 9.91 12.09 26.39
CA GLU A 138 11.34 12.19 26.65
C GLU A 138 12.18 11.69 25.47
N ALA A 139 11.82 10.55 24.87
CA ALA A 139 12.51 10.01 23.71
C ALA A 139 12.47 10.98 22.52
N ILE A 140 11.29 11.50 22.18
CA ILE A 140 11.12 12.46 21.07
C ILE A 140 11.80 13.79 21.37
N GLN A 141 11.72 14.30 22.60
CA GLN A 141 12.40 15.54 23.00
C GLN A 141 13.92 15.38 22.91
N THR A 142 14.47 14.26 23.41
CA THR A 142 15.89 13.96 23.35
C THR A 142 16.34 13.82 21.90
N MET A 143 15.56 13.14 21.05
CA MET A 143 15.82 12.98 19.63
C MET A 143 15.83 14.33 18.89
N LYS A 144 14.92 15.25 19.24
CA LYS A 144 14.89 16.63 18.70
C LYS A 144 16.09 17.47 19.17
N ASN A 145 16.62 17.20 20.35
CA ASN A 145 17.73 17.93 20.96
C ASN A 145 19.13 17.45 20.52
N LEU A 146 19.23 16.31 19.81
CA LEU A 146 20.49 15.87 19.22
C LEU A 146 21.04 16.90 18.23
N SER A 147 22.35 16.86 17.96
CA SER A 147 22.96 17.68 16.91
C SER A 147 22.18 17.53 15.59
N PRO A 148 21.91 18.60 14.83
CA PRO A 148 21.26 18.49 13.52
C PRO A 148 22.00 17.58 12.52
N SER A 149 23.31 17.36 12.72
CA SER A 149 24.12 16.44 11.92
C SER A 149 24.10 14.99 12.40
N ASP A 150 23.59 14.70 13.60
CA ASP A 150 23.45 13.34 14.10
C ASP A 150 22.35 12.63 13.29
N PRO A 151 22.62 11.48 12.65
CA PRO A 151 21.62 10.79 11.82
C PRO A 151 20.39 10.34 12.63
N ARG A 152 20.48 10.27 13.96
CA ARG A 152 19.38 9.94 14.86
C ARG A 152 18.54 11.15 15.25
N ASN A 153 18.96 12.37 14.91
CA ASN A 153 18.16 13.56 15.16
C ASN A 153 16.79 13.43 14.50
N PHE A 154 15.74 13.92 15.16
CA PHE A 154 14.36 13.75 14.70
C PHE A 154 14.14 14.29 13.28
N ARG A 155 14.79 15.41 12.93
CA ARG A 155 14.74 15.95 11.58
C ARG A 155 15.48 15.08 10.57
N GLN A 156 16.61 14.48 10.97
CA GLN A 156 17.34 13.54 10.12
C GLN A 156 16.54 12.26 9.89
N GLN A 157 15.84 11.74 10.91
CA GLN A 157 14.88 10.64 10.75
C GLN A 157 13.79 11.01 9.73
N ALA A 158 13.15 12.18 9.88
CA ALA A 158 12.17 12.64 8.90
C ALA A 158 12.74 12.78 7.48
N ASN A 159 13.99 13.22 7.35
CA ASN A 159 14.69 13.33 6.06
C ASN A 159 14.95 11.95 5.42
N VAL A 160 15.05 10.86 6.18
CA VAL A 160 15.12 9.49 5.62
C VAL A 160 13.89 9.22 4.76
N HIS A 161 12.69 9.49 5.27
CA HIS A 161 11.46 9.34 4.48
C HIS A 161 11.50 10.21 3.22
N CYS A 162 11.84 11.50 3.35
CA CYS A 162 11.97 12.40 2.20
C CYS A 162 12.95 11.87 1.13
N ALA A 163 14.14 11.39 1.52
CA ALA A 163 15.13 10.92 0.55
C ALA A 163 14.66 9.69 -0.24
N TYR A 164 13.96 8.75 0.40
CA TYR A 164 13.46 7.54 -0.24
C TYR A 164 12.16 7.75 -1.06
N CYS A 165 11.40 8.81 -0.78
CA CYS A 165 10.04 9.00 -1.33
C CYS A 165 9.92 10.20 -2.29
N ASP A 166 10.86 11.13 -2.18
CA ASP A 166 10.90 12.35 -2.98
C ASP A 166 12.23 12.38 -3.74
N GLY A 167 12.65 11.19 -4.20
CA GLY A 167 13.79 10.83 -5.06
C GLY A 167 15.08 11.58 -4.75
N GLY A 168 15.50 11.47 -3.50
CA GLY A 168 16.88 11.71 -3.11
C GLY A 168 17.83 10.61 -3.59
N TYR A 169 17.32 9.47 -4.09
CA TYR A 169 18.13 8.39 -4.64
C TYR A 169 17.74 8.02 -6.08
N THR A 170 18.71 7.47 -6.80
CA THR A 170 18.50 6.81 -8.10
C THR A 170 18.63 5.30 -7.97
N LEU A 171 18.15 4.56 -8.97
CA LEU A 171 18.37 3.12 -9.03
C LEU A 171 19.85 2.82 -9.27
N GLN A 172 20.40 1.89 -8.49
CA GLN A 172 21.78 1.46 -8.63
C GLN A 172 22.06 0.96 -10.05
N GLY A 173 23.11 1.50 -10.67
CA GLY A 173 23.47 1.19 -12.07
C GLY A 173 22.57 1.85 -13.13
N SER A 174 21.56 2.62 -12.71
CA SER A 174 20.61 3.32 -13.58
C SER A 174 20.39 4.78 -13.13
N PRO A 175 21.41 5.66 -13.25
CA PRO A 175 21.39 7.02 -12.67
C PRO A 175 20.32 7.97 -13.27
N LYS A 176 19.62 7.54 -14.33
CA LYS A 176 18.51 8.29 -14.94
C LYS A 176 17.15 7.91 -14.37
N LEU A 177 17.06 6.83 -13.60
CA LEU A 177 15.83 6.33 -13.01
C LEU A 177 15.86 6.60 -11.52
N PHE A 178 14.84 7.30 -11.02
CA PHE A 178 14.69 7.53 -9.58
C PHE A 178 14.33 6.24 -8.86
N TYR A 179 14.84 6.12 -7.63
CA TYR A 179 14.43 5.07 -6.70
C TYR A 179 13.22 5.55 -5.88
N GLU A 180 12.23 4.68 -5.72
CA GLU A 180 11.00 4.97 -4.99
C GLU A 180 10.56 3.74 -4.20
N ILE A 181 10.15 3.95 -2.95
CA ILE A 181 9.64 2.87 -2.09
C ILE A 181 8.11 2.81 -2.12
N HIS A 182 7.45 3.92 -2.44
CA HIS A 182 6.01 3.99 -2.63
C HIS A 182 5.57 3.41 -3.97
N ASN A 183 4.29 3.11 -4.07
CA ASN A 183 3.62 2.54 -5.23
C ASN A 183 4.36 1.29 -5.72
N SER A 184 4.77 0.40 -4.80
CA SER A 184 5.41 -0.87 -5.14
C SER A 184 5.35 -1.86 -3.98
N TRP A 185 5.72 -3.12 -4.26
CA TRP A 185 5.89 -4.15 -3.23
C TRP A 185 6.92 -3.83 -2.13
N LEU A 186 7.71 -2.75 -2.25
CA LEU A 186 8.69 -2.33 -1.25
C LEU A 186 8.09 -1.45 -0.14
N PHE A 187 6.86 -0.95 -0.33
CA PHE A 187 6.17 -0.07 0.61
C PHE A 187 6.18 -0.62 2.05
N PHE A 188 5.63 -1.81 2.26
CA PHE A 188 5.55 -2.42 3.59
C PHE A 188 6.91 -2.73 4.23
N PRO A 189 7.83 -3.48 3.57
CA PRO A 189 9.09 -3.84 4.23
C PRO A 189 10.00 -2.64 4.47
N TRP A 190 9.98 -1.60 3.63
CA TRP A 190 10.74 -0.39 3.90
C TRP A 190 10.22 0.33 5.15
N HIS A 191 8.90 0.55 5.25
CA HIS A 191 8.31 1.21 6.41
C HIS A 191 8.47 0.40 7.70
N ARG A 192 8.42 -0.94 7.64
CA ARG A 192 8.74 -1.81 8.77
C ARG A 192 10.16 -1.57 9.29
N TRP A 193 11.15 -1.55 8.40
CA TRP A 193 12.54 -1.26 8.78
C TRP A 193 12.74 0.16 9.29
N TYR A 194 12.02 1.12 8.71
CA TYR A 194 12.08 2.51 9.14
C TYR A 194 11.57 2.67 10.59
N LEU A 195 10.40 2.10 10.89
CA LEU A 195 9.85 2.08 12.25
C LEU A 195 10.74 1.31 13.23
N TYR A 196 11.34 0.21 12.77
CA TYR A 196 12.25 -0.60 13.58
C TYR A 196 13.41 0.24 14.13
N PHE A 197 14.18 0.90 13.25
CA PHE A 197 15.31 1.70 13.71
C PHE A 197 14.88 2.95 14.46
N PHE A 198 13.75 3.57 14.10
CA PHE A 198 13.20 4.70 14.86
C PHE A 198 12.89 4.30 16.32
N GLU A 199 12.26 3.14 16.52
CA GLU A 199 11.97 2.57 17.84
C GLU A 199 13.26 2.23 18.61
N LYS A 200 14.25 1.59 17.96
CA LYS A 200 15.57 1.31 18.55
C LYS A 200 16.30 2.59 18.99
N ILE A 201 16.23 3.65 18.18
CA ILE A 201 16.80 4.96 18.53
C ILE A 201 16.09 5.52 19.76
N CYS A 202 14.75 5.49 19.81
CA CYS A 202 14.01 5.91 21.01
C CYS A 202 14.48 5.15 22.25
N GLN A 203 14.51 3.81 22.20
CA GLN A 203 14.99 2.94 23.29
C GLN A 203 16.39 3.35 23.78
N LYS A 204 17.31 3.61 22.84
CA LYS A 204 18.68 4.02 23.16
C LYS A 204 18.74 5.38 23.85
N LEU A 205 17.95 6.36 23.40
CA LEU A 205 18.00 7.73 23.89
C LEU A 205 17.46 7.86 25.32
N ILE A 206 16.53 7.00 25.73
CA ILE A 206 15.99 6.98 27.10
C ILE A 206 16.52 5.82 27.95
N ASN A 207 17.47 5.04 27.41
CA ASN A 207 18.03 3.86 28.05
C ASN A 207 16.96 2.87 28.57
N ASP A 208 15.97 2.59 27.72
CA ASP A 208 14.87 1.66 27.99
C ASP A 208 14.66 0.76 26.77
N ASP A 209 15.17 -0.47 26.84
CA ASP A 209 15.03 -1.47 25.78
C ASP A 209 13.63 -2.11 25.71
N THR A 210 12.72 -1.74 26.63
CA THR A 210 11.32 -2.17 26.65
C THR A 210 10.38 -1.19 25.97
N PHE A 211 10.84 0.02 25.64
CA PHE A 211 10.04 1.02 24.94
C PHE A 211 9.58 0.52 23.57
N THR A 212 8.33 0.82 23.23
CA THR A 212 7.74 0.54 21.92
C THR A 212 7.02 1.76 21.37
N LEU A 213 6.94 1.89 20.06
CA LEU A 213 6.05 2.85 19.40
C LEU A 213 4.58 2.44 19.63
N PRO A 214 3.69 3.41 19.91
CA PRO A 214 2.27 3.12 19.88
C PRO A 214 1.79 3.01 18.42
N PHE A 215 0.63 2.39 18.20
CA PHE A 215 -0.03 2.39 16.89
C PHE A 215 -1.35 3.16 16.94
N TRP A 216 -1.59 4.02 15.96
CA TRP A 216 -2.86 4.73 15.83
C TRP A 216 -3.91 3.75 15.30
N ASN A 217 -4.77 3.25 16.18
CA ASN A 217 -5.75 2.20 15.90
C ASN A 217 -7.00 2.72 15.15
N TRP A 218 -6.80 3.43 14.03
CA TRP A 218 -7.86 4.04 13.21
C TRP A 218 -8.80 3.01 12.56
N ASP A 219 -8.50 1.71 12.65
CA ASP A 219 -9.36 0.61 12.20
C ASP A 219 -10.39 0.17 13.26
N ALA A 220 -10.36 0.73 14.47
CA ALA A 220 -11.39 0.49 15.48
C ALA A 220 -11.97 1.80 16.00
N SER A 221 -13.26 1.81 16.35
CA SER A 221 -14.00 3.03 16.72
C SER A 221 -13.32 3.87 17.79
N GLN A 222 -12.75 3.25 18.83
CA GLN A 222 -12.05 3.94 19.91
C GLN A 222 -10.78 4.67 19.46
N GLY A 223 -10.14 4.23 18.37
CA GLY A 223 -8.92 4.82 17.83
C GLY A 223 -9.16 5.68 16.57
N MET A 224 -10.41 5.95 16.19
CA MET A 224 -10.71 6.75 14.99
C MET A 224 -10.58 8.26 15.19
N GLN A 225 -10.27 8.74 16.40
CA GLN A 225 -9.87 10.13 16.60
C GLN A 225 -8.34 10.23 16.63
N ILE A 226 -7.78 11.43 16.38
CA ILE A 226 -6.36 11.66 16.67
C ILE A 226 -6.13 11.36 18.16
N PRO A 227 -5.18 10.46 18.51
CA PRO A 227 -4.97 10.10 19.90
C PRO A 227 -4.57 11.31 20.74
N TYR A 228 -5.17 11.45 21.93
CA TYR A 228 -5.05 12.65 22.75
C TYR A 228 -3.60 13.01 23.12
N ILE A 229 -2.70 12.04 23.22
CA ILE A 229 -1.26 12.28 23.47
C ILE A 229 -0.59 13.18 22.42
N TYR A 230 -1.13 13.25 21.20
CA TYR A 230 -0.64 14.11 20.12
C TYR A 230 -1.26 15.50 20.14
N THR A 231 -2.37 15.72 20.84
CA THR A 231 -3.11 16.99 20.89
C THR A 231 -3.21 17.57 22.31
N SER A 232 -2.54 16.96 23.28
CA SER A 232 -2.66 17.27 24.71
C SER A 232 -2.19 18.68 25.05
N SER A 233 -1.11 19.14 24.42
CA SER A 233 -0.51 20.45 24.66
C SER A 233 0.40 20.87 23.52
N VAL A 234 0.39 22.16 23.18
CA VAL A 234 1.26 22.75 22.14
C VAL A 234 2.75 22.69 22.49
N ILE A 235 3.10 22.52 23.78
CA ILE A 235 4.48 22.33 24.23
C ILE A 235 4.90 20.86 24.27
N SER A 236 3.98 19.92 24.01
CA SER A 236 4.33 18.49 23.98
C SER A 236 5.30 18.22 22.81
N PRO A 237 6.36 17.42 23.03
CA PRO A 237 7.24 16.99 21.94
C PRO A 237 6.51 16.19 20.84
N LEU A 238 5.32 15.64 21.14
CA LEU A 238 4.47 14.89 20.21
C LEU A 238 3.51 15.78 19.41
N TYR A 239 3.39 17.05 19.76
CA TYR A 239 2.52 17.99 19.07
C TYR A 239 3.11 18.46 17.75
N ASP A 240 2.23 18.71 16.78
CA ASP A 240 2.53 19.35 15.50
C ASP A 240 1.42 20.35 15.18
N CYS A 241 1.79 21.59 14.86
CA CYS A 241 0.86 22.66 14.52
C CYS A 241 0.39 22.63 13.05
N PHE A 242 1.02 21.83 12.20
CA PHE A 242 0.68 21.69 10.78
C PHE A 242 -0.35 20.58 10.51
N ARG A 243 -1.13 20.18 11.52
CA ARG A 243 -2.29 19.30 11.32
C ARG A 243 -3.52 20.11 10.89
N ASN A 244 -4.46 19.46 10.21
CA ASN A 244 -5.74 20.11 9.89
C ASN A 244 -6.52 20.43 11.18
N PRO A 245 -6.79 21.71 11.49
CA PRO A 245 -7.50 22.09 12.72
C PRO A 245 -8.94 21.56 12.79
N ASP A 246 -9.61 21.37 11.65
CA ASP A 246 -10.98 20.84 11.58
C ASP A 246 -11.06 19.35 11.94
N HIS A 247 -9.90 18.68 11.92
CA HIS A 247 -9.77 17.24 12.14
C HIS A 247 -9.19 16.88 13.52
N LEU A 248 -8.94 17.88 14.36
CA LEU A 248 -8.61 17.64 15.77
C LEU A 248 -9.79 17.00 16.51
N PRO A 249 -9.55 16.26 17.62
CA PRO A 249 -10.63 15.67 18.40
C PRO A 249 -11.71 16.71 18.79
N PRO A 250 -13.00 16.35 18.76
CA PRO A 250 -13.56 14.99 18.69
C PRO A 250 -13.83 14.44 17.28
N SER A 251 -13.26 15.05 16.22
CA SER A 251 -13.47 14.60 14.84
C SER A 251 -13.04 13.15 14.63
N VAL A 252 -13.93 12.35 14.04
CA VAL A 252 -13.66 10.96 13.61
C VAL A 252 -12.98 11.02 12.24
N ILE A 253 -11.87 10.29 12.09
CA ILE A 253 -11.15 10.17 10.83
C ILE A 253 -12.07 9.66 9.73
N ASP A 254 -11.85 10.11 8.50
CA ASP A 254 -12.48 9.54 7.33
C ASP A 254 -11.46 8.71 6.54
N LEU A 255 -11.63 7.38 6.57
CA LEU A 255 -10.72 6.46 5.88
C LEU A 255 -10.90 6.47 4.36
N ASP A 256 -11.95 7.12 3.83
CA ASP A 256 -12.11 7.46 2.41
C ASP A 256 -12.17 8.98 2.20
N TRP A 257 -11.46 9.75 3.02
CA TRP A 257 -11.46 11.21 2.95
C TRP A 257 -10.94 11.79 1.63
N SER A 258 -11.53 12.91 1.22
CA SER A 258 -11.08 13.75 0.11
C SER A 258 -11.33 15.24 0.40
N TYR A 259 -10.58 16.13 -0.24
CA TYR A 259 -10.80 17.57 -0.11
C TYR A 259 -12.23 17.97 -0.52
N GLY A 260 -12.91 18.69 0.37
CA GLY A 260 -14.28 19.17 0.13
C GLY A 260 -15.39 18.16 0.47
N ASP A 261 -15.05 16.96 0.94
CA ASP A 261 -16.05 16.06 1.52
C ASP A 261 -16.73 16.73 2.73
N LYS A 262 -18.05 16.57 2.83
CA LYS A 262 -18.84 17.15 3.90
C LYS A 262 -18.77 16.25 5.14
N PRO A 263 -18.59 16.80 6.34
CA PRO A 263 -18.68 16.01 7.57
C PRO A 263 -20.03 15.28 7.64
N VAL A 264 -19.97 14.01 8.04
CA VAL A 264 -21.15 13.20 8.40
C VAL A 264 -21.16 13.00 9.92
N ASP A 265 -22.27 12.49 10.45
CA ASP A 265 -22.32 12.20 11.90
C ASP A 265 -21.28 11.13 12.28
N PRO A 266 -20.70 11.19 13.49
CA PRO A 266 -19.62 10.30 13.92
C PRO A 266 -19.94 8.80 13.82
N ASN A 267 -21.18 8.39 14.10
CA ASN A 267 -21.57 6.98 14.08
C ASN A 267 -21.63 6.45 12.64
N THR A 268 -22.16 7.27 11.72
CA THR A 268 -22.12 6.98 10.29
C THR A 268 -20.68 6.93 9.77
N GLN A 269 -19.81 7.86 10.17
CA GLN A 269 -18.40 7.83 9.78
C GLN A 269 -17.69 6.56 10.27
N ILE A 270 -17.95 6.12 11.51
CA ILE A 270 -17.42 4.86 12.03
C ILE A 270 -17.87 3.68 11.16
N LYS A 271 -19.16 3.62 10.80
CA LYS A 271 -19.68 2.56 9.92
C LYS A 271 -18.99 2.57 8.55
N TYR A 272 -18.83 3.75 7.96
CA TYR A 272 -18.12 3.94 6.70
C TYR A 272 -16.67 3.44 6.80
N ASN A 273 -15.94 3.83 7.84
CA ASN A 273 -14.57 3.39 8.06
C ASN A 273 -14.44 1.88 8.21
N LEU A 274 -15.32 1.25 8.99
CA LEU A 274 -15.31 -0.21 9.17
C LEU A 274 -15.63 -0.94 7.86
N SER A 275 -16.55 -0.40 7.06
CA SER A 275 -16.88 -0.93 5.73
C SER A 275 -15.72 -0.76 4.75
N THR A 276 -15.04 0.40 4.77
CA THR A 276 -13.80 0.65 4.01
C THR A 276 -12.73 -0.38 4.37
N MET A 277 -12.51 -0.62 5.66
CA MET A 277 -11.55 -1.64 6.12
C MET A 277 -11.90 -3.04 5.63
N TYR A 278 -13.18 -3.44 5.72
CA TYR A 278 -13.65 -4.70 5.17
C TYR A 278 -13.33 -4.79 3.67
N THR A 279 -13.70 -3.77 2.88
CA THR A 279 -13.47 -3.74 1.43
C THR A 279 -11.98 -3.85 1.09
N GLN A 280 -11.14 -3.05 1.73
CA GLN A 280 -9.71 -2.99 1.40
C GLN A 280 -8.94 -4.22 1.88
N MET A 281 -9.19 -4.71 3.10
CA MET A 281 -8.47 -5.85 3.68
C MET A 281 -8.97 -7.21 3.19
N ILE A 282 -10.27 -7.35 2.90
CA ILE A 282 -10.89 -8.65 2.59
C ILE A 282 -11.25 -8.74 1.10
N THR A 283 -12.09 -7.82 0.61
CA THR A 283 -12.62 -7.93 -0.76
C THR A 283 -11.53 -7.70 -1.81
N GLN A 284 -10.69 -6.69 -1.61
CA GLN A 284 -9.70 -6.26 -2.60
C GLN A 284 -8.32 -6.90 -2.41
N SER A 285 -7.92 -7.27 -1.18
CA SER A 285 -6.56 -7.77 -0.86
C SER A 285 -6.45 -9.30 -0.79
N LYS A 286 -6.81 -10.01 -1.87
CA LYS A 286 -6.81 -11.50 -1.88
C LYS A 286 -5.47 -12.15 -2.17
N THR A 287 -4.55 -11.43 -2.82
CA THR A 287 -3.23 -11.93 -3.22
C THR A 287 -2.12 -11.01 -2.74
N PRO A 288 -0.86 -11.48 -2.68
CA PRO A 288 0.27 -10.64 -2.29
C PRO A 288 0.39 -9.38 -3.16
N THR A 289 0.14 -9.49 -4.47
CA THR A 289 0.16 -8.32 -5.38
C THR A 289 -0.93 -7.31 -5.08
N ASP A 290 -2.12 -7.74 -4.65
CA ASP A 290 -3.16 -6.79 -4.25
C ASP A 290 -2.76 -6.07 -2.95
N PHE A 291 -2.23 -6.81 -1.98
CA PHE A 291 -1.92 -6.28 -0.65
C PHE A 291 -0.68 -5.38 -0.68
N PHE A 292 0.45 -5.89 -1.17
CA PHE A 292 1.74 -5.20 -1.16
C PHE A 292 1.95 -4.25 -2.33
N GLY A 293 1.30 -4.50 -3.47
CA GLY A 293 1.60 -3.83 -4.73
C GLY A 293 2.40 -4.68 -5.71
N LYS A 294 2.73 -4.11 -6.87
CA LYS A 294 3.45 -4.83 -7.93
C LYS A 294 4.95 -4.87 -7.71
N ALA A 295 5.57 -5.80 -8.43
CA ALA A 295 7.01 -5.93 -8.51
C ALA A 295 7.68 -4.65 -9.00
N TYR A 296 8.77 -4.29 -8.35
CA TYR A 296 9.69 -3.21 -8.69
C TYR A 296 11.12 -3.75 -8.64
N ARG A 297 11.79 -3.73 -9.79
CA ARG A 297 13.08 -4.37 -10.06
C ARG A 297 14.11 -3.37 -10.60
N ALA A 298 15.36 -3.82 -10.71
CA ALA A 298 16.39 -3.00 -11.34
C ALA A 298 15.98 -2.64 -12.79
N GLY A 299 16.20 -1.38 -13.16
CA GLY A 299 15.85 -0.85 -14.48
C GLY A 299 14.38 -0.47 -14.68
N ASP A 300 13.49 -0.76 -13.72
CA ASP A 300 12.09 -0.32 -13.80
C ASP A 300 11.97 1.21 -13.65
N ASP A 301 11.13 1.81 -14.50
CA ASP A 301 10.81 3.24 -14.43
C ASP A 301 9.50 3.45 -13.66
N ILE A 302 9.61 4.10 -12.50
CA ILE A 302 8.48 4.40 -11.60
C ILE A 302 7.38 5.24 -12.28
N THR A 303 7.71 6.01 -13.33
CA THR A 303 6.73 6.80 -14.08
C THR A 303 5.75 5.95 -14.87
N THR A 304 6.05 4.68 -15.05
CA THR A 304 5.23 3.70 -15.79
C THR A 304 4.81 2.52 -14.92
N LEU A 305 5.16 2.54 -13.63
CA LEU A 305 4.87 1.44 -12.72
C LEU A 305 3.41 1.51 -12.23
N ASP A 306 2.74 0.37 -12.32
CA ASP A 306 1.36 0.15 -11.84
C ASP A 306 1.31 -0.39 -10.40
N GLY A 307 1.95 0.28 -9.45
CA GLY A 307 2.57 -0.50 -8.37
C GLY A 307 1.98 -0.43 -6.96
N ALA A 308 1.01 0.42 -6.64
CA ALA A 308 0.51 0.51 -5.26
C ALA A 308 -0.42 -0.64 -4.86
N GLY A 309 -0.23 -1.15 -3.65
CA GLY A 309 -1.15 -2.09 -2.99
C GLY A 309 -2.45 -1.41 -2.55
N GLN A 310 -3.46 -2.19 -2.14
CA GLN A 310 -4.74 -1.63 -1.68
C GLN A 310 -4.57 -0.78 -0.43
N ILE A 311 -3.79 -1.25 0.55
CA ILE A 311 -3.65 -0.57 1.85
C ILE A 311 -2.90 0.75 1.72
N GLU A 312 -1.87 0.80 0.87
CA GLU A 312 -1.15 2.03 0.51
C GLU A 312 -2.11 3.08 -0.08
N GLN A 313 -3.01 2.65 -0.97
CA GLN A 313 -3.99 3.51 -1.62
C GLN A 313 -5.11 3.95 -0.68
N THR A 314 -5.66 3.03 0.10
CA THR A 314 -6.72 3.26 1.08
C THR A 314 -6.62 2.18 2.16
N PRO A 315 -6.45 2.54 3.44
CA PRO A 315 -6.63 3.89 4.00
C PRO A 315 -5.36 4.75 4.12
N HIS A 316 -4.15 4.22 3.88
CA HIS A 316 -2.89 4.93 4.18
C HIS A 316 -2.85 6.37 3.61
N ASN A 317 -3.01 6.53 2.29
CA ASN A 317 -2.98 7.86 1.67
C ASN A 317 -4.07 8.79 2.22
N ASN A 318 -5.24 8.24 2.57
CA ASN A 318 -6.35 9.03 3.07
C ASN A 318 -6.07 9.55 4.48
N VAL A 319 -5.48 8.74 5.36
CA VAL A 319 -5.06 9.18 6.70
C VAL A 319 -4.03 10.30 6.61
N HIS A 320 -3.04 10.18 5.73
CA HIS A 320 -2.06 11.23 5.45
C HIS A 320 -2.73 12.55 5.05
N SER A 321 -3.59 12.50 4.03
CA SER A 321 -4.27 13.68 3.49
C SER A 321 -5.28 14.29 4.46
N TRP A 322 -5.93 13.47 5.29
CA TRP A 322 -6.81 13.92 6.36
C TRP A 322 -6.03 14.62 7.47
N THR A 323 -4.86 14.10 7.88
CA THR A 323 -4.09 14.70 8.98
C THR A 323 -3.35 15.98 8.57
N GLY A 324 -2.81 16.05 7.36
CA GLY A 324 -2.01 17.19 6.88
C GLY A 324 -2.77 18.51 6.84
N THR A 325 -2.04 19.64 6.86
CA THR A 325 -2.66 20.97 6.91
C THR A 325 -3.58 21.25 5.73
N ALA A 326 -4.65 21.99 5.99
CA ALA A 326 -5.54 22.52 4.96
C ALA A 326 -5.13 23.93 4.47
N VAL A 327 -4.08 24.53 5.03
CA VAL A 327 -3.66 25.93 4.72
C VAL A 327 -3.24 26.09 3.26
N ASP A 328 -2.45 25.16 2.74
CA ASP A 328 -2.04 25.12 1.33
C ASP A 328 -2.28 23.72 0.76
N GLN A 329 -3.36 23.56 0.01
CA GLN A 329 -3.71 22.28 -0.63
C GLN A 329 -2.69 21.84 -1.70
N SER A 330 -1.86 22.76 -2.21
CA SER A 330 -0.79 22.43 -3.16
C SER A 330 0.47 21.90 -2.45
N ASN A 331 0.55 22.09 -1.13
CA ASN A 331 1.63 21.58 -0.29
C ASN A 331 1.13 21.31 1.14
N PRO A 332 0.31 20.26 1.35
CA PRO A 332 -0.39 20.00 2.60
C PRO A 332 0.53 19.38 3.68
N ILE A 333 1.55 20.13 4.10
CA ILE A 333 2.50 19.73 5.14
C ILE A 333 1.82 19.55 6.51
N ASP A 334 2.37 18.80 7.46
CA ASP A 334 3.46 17.85 7.25
C ASP A 334 2.90 16.53 6.69
N MET A 335 1.91 15.91 7.36
CA MET A 335 1.36 14.58 7.03
C MET A 335 0.79 14.42 5.62
N GLY A 336 0.30 15.47 4.96
CA GLY A 336 -0.33 15.37 3.64
C GLY A 336 0.64 15.32 2.46
N ALA A 337 1.95 15.50 2.67
CA ALA A 337 2.96 15.42 1.62
C ALA A 337 4.15 14.54 2.04
N LEU A 338 4.62 13.65 1.17
CA LEU A 338 5.58 12.60 1.55
C LEU A 338 6.90 13.18 2.08
N TYR A 339 7.44 14.23 1.45
CA TYR A 339 8.70 14.86 1.87
C TYR A 339 8.70 15.42 3.30
N SER A 340 7.52 15.66 3.84
CA SER A 340 7.30 16.31 5.13
C SER A 340 6.62 15.41 6.14
N ALA A 341 5.91 14.36 5.74
CA ALA A 341 5.02 13.60 6.61
C ALA A 341 5.68 13.13 7.91
N ALA A 342 6.90 12.60 7.83
CA ALA A 342 7.63 12.08 8.98
C ALA A 342 8.17 13.15 9.95
N ARG A 343 7.92 14.44 9.69
CA ARG A 343 8.17 15.54 10.64
C ARG A 343 7.10 15.64 11.71
N ASP A 344 5.91 15.08 11.47
CA ASP A 344 4.87 14.94 12.47
C ASP A 344 5.10 13.63 13.27
N PRO A 345 5.23 13.67 14.61
CA PRO A 345 5.34 12.47 15.44
C PRO A 345 4.21 11.45 15.25
N ILE A 346 3.01 11.86 14.82
CA ILE A 346 1.88 10.93 14.57
C ILE A 346 2.12 10.02 13.36
N PHE A 347 3.01 10.42 12.43
CA PHE A 347 3.41 9.60 11.27
C PHE A 347 3.81 8.19 11.70
N TYR A 348 4.65 8.10 12.74
CA TYR A 348 5.20 6.82 13.20
C TYR A 348 4.11 5.92 13.80
N ALA A 349 3.10 6.49 14.46
CA ALA A 349 1.96 5.73 14.96
C ALA A 349 0.97 5.33 13.86
N HIS A 350 0.78 6.18 12.84
CA HIS A 350 0.02 5.82 11.65
C HIS A 350 0.65 4.61 10.95
N HIS A 351 1.95 4.70 10.64
CA HIS A 351 2.70 3.65 9.98
C HIS A 351 2.86 2.40 10.86
N ALA A 352 2.90 2.53 12.19
CA ALA A 352 2.83 1.36 13.07
C ALA A 352 1.51 0.60 12.92
N ASN A 353 0.39 1.27 12.65
CA ASN A 353 -0.87 0.55 12.37
C ASN A 353 -0.92 0.01 10.94
N VAL A 354 -0.28 0.67 9.96
CA VAL A 354 -0.08 0.11 8.61
C VAL A 354 0.74 -1.19 8.68
N ASP A 355 1.83 -1.21 9.45
CA ASP A 355 2.62 -2.42 9.69
C ASP A 355 1.80 -3.50 10.42
N ARG A 356 0.93 -3.11 11.36
CA ARG A 356 -0.04 -4.02 12.00
C ARG A 356 -1.00 -4.65 10.99
N MET A 357 -1.44 -3.92 9.95
CA MET A 357 -2.30 -4.48 8.89
C MET A 357 -1.63 -5.65 8.16
N TRP A 358 -0.31 -5.58 7.91
CA TRP A 358 0.43 -6.70 7.34
C TRP A 358 0.34 -7.94 8.23
N ILE A 359 0.50 -7.78 9.54
CA ILE A 359 0.39 -8.89 10.50
C ILE A 359 -1.03 -9.47 10.54
N ILE A 360 -2.06 -8.63 10.54
CA ILE A 360 -3.45 -9.07 10.50
C ILE A 360 -3.74 -9.83 9.21
N TRP A 361 -3.28 -9.32 8.07
CA TRP A 361 -3.51 -9.95 6.77
C TRP A 361 -2.88 -11.36 6.70
N LEU A 362 -1.65 -11.52 7.18
CA LEU A 362 -1.00 -12.84 7.28
C LEU A 362 -1.75 -13.78 8.24
N ASN A 363 -2.01 -13.33 9.47
CA ASN A 363 -2.40 -14.22 10.56
C ASN A 363 -3.91 -14.45 10.69
N LYS A 364 -4.74 -13.53 10.20
CA LYS A 364 -6.21 -13.59 10.33
C LYS A 364 -6.91 -13.80 8.99
N LEU A 365 -6.30 -13.41 7.88
CA LEU A 365 -6.92 -13.45 6.55
C LEU A 365 -6.29 -14.47 5.58
N GLY A 366 -5.28 -15.23 6.03
CA GLY A 366 -4.63 -16.26 5.21
C GLY A 366 -3.73 -15.69 4.12
N GLY A 367 -3.28 -14.44 4.27
CA GLY A 367 -2.32 -13.81 3.39
C GLY A 367 -0.95 -14.52 3.40
N SER A 368 -0.15 -14.25 2.38
CA SER A 368 1.22 -14.80 2.26
C SER A 368 2.19 -13.77 1.71
N ASN A 369 3.44 -13.81 2.17
CA ASN A 369 4.49 -12.95 1.62
C ASN A 369 4.90 -13.41 0.21
N PHE A 370 5.51 -12.52 -0.57
CA PHE A 370 6.19 -12.93 -1.79
C PHE A 370 7.37 -13.87 -1.47
N THR A 371 7.58 -14.83 -2.36
CA THR A 371 8.78 -15.70 -2.37
C THR A 371 9.76 -15.30 -3.47
N ASP A 372 9.46 -14.22 -4.20
CA ASP A 372 10.27 -13.69 -5.30
C ASP A 372 11.66 -13.27 -4.77
N PRO A 373 12.76 -13.82 -5.30
CA PRO A 373 14.11 -13.45 -4.91
C PRO A 373 14.43 -11.97 -5.07
N ASP A 374 13.85 -11.26 -6.03
CA ASP A 374 14.07 -9.83 -6.24
C ASP A 374 13.47 -9.02 -5.09
N TRP A 375 12.29 -9.42 -4.60
CA TRP A 375 11.70 -8.81 -3.43
C TRP A 375 12.47 -9.15 -2.16
N LEU A 376 12.77 -10.43 -1.94
CA LEU A 376 13.44 -10.91 -0.72
C LEU A 376 14.85 -10.35 -0.55
N ASN A 377 15.59 -10.17 -1.66
CA ASN A 377 16.97 -9.70 -1.64
C ASN A 377 17.13 -8.18 -1.79
N ALA A 378 16.06 -7.44 -2.10
CA ALA A 378 16.05 -5.99 -2.02
C ALA A 378 16.54 -5.54 -0.64
N TYR A 379 17.34 -4.48 -0.62
CA TYR A 379 17.93 -3.95 0.60
C TYR A 379 17.76 -2.44 0.71
N PHE A 380 17.81 -1.97 1.94
CA PHE A 380 17.78 -0.56 2.30
C PHE A 380 18.95 -0.22 3.22
N ILE A 381 19.34 1.05 3.24
CA ILE A 381 20.33 1.58 4.17
C ILE A 381 19.63 2.48 5.19
N PHE A 382 19.85 2.19 6.47
CA PHE A 382 19.39 3.01 7.59
C PHE A 382 20.56 3.27 8.55
N TYR A 383 20.46 4.34 9.34
CA TYR A 383 21.32 4.49 10.50
C TYR A 383 20.66 3.83 11.71
N ASN A 384 21.41 3.01 12.44
CA ASN A 384 20.93 2.36 13.65
C ASN A 384 21.06 3.28 14.89
N GLU A 385 20.72 2.76 16.06
CA GLU A 385 20.73 3.49 17.33
C GLU A 385 22.13 3.92 17.82
N GLU A 386 23.20 3.27 17.32
CA GLU A 386 24.59 3.67 17.49
C GLU A 386 25.08 4.71 16.46
N ALA A 387 24.19 5.22 15.61
CA ALA A 387 24.53 6.10 14.48
C ALA A 387 25.50 5.44 13.47
N ASN A 388 25.45 4.12 13.33
CA ASN A 388 26.16 3.39 12.28
C ASN A 388 25.23 3.12 11.09
N PRO A 389 25.70 3.30 9.85
CA PRO A 389 24.91 2.93 8.68
C PRO A 389 24.91 1.41 8.50
N VAL A 390 23.73 0.83 8.34
CA VAL A 390 23.51 -0.60 8.22
C VAL A 390 22.67 -0.93 6.99
N ARG A 391 22.98 -2.06 6.35
CA ARG A 391 22.21 -2.64 5.26
C ARG A 391 21.25 -3.70 5.80
N VAL A 392 19.96 -3.52 5.55
CA VAL A 392 18.91 -4.48 5.91
C VAL A 392 18.23 -5.01 4.66
N ARG A 393 17.73 -6.25 4.71
CA ARG A 393 17.03 -6.88 3.58
C ARG A 393 15.59 -7.17 3.92
N VAL A 394 14.74 -7.22 2.90
CA VAL A 394 13.31 -7.53 3.04
C VAL A 394 13.10 -8.89 3.71
N LYS A 395 13.84 -9.93 3.30
CA LYS A 395 13.72 -11.27 3.89
C LYS A 395 13.95 -11.32 5.40
N ASP A 396 14.70 -10.38 5.94
CA ASP A 396 15.10 -10.36 7.35
C ASP A 396 14.07 -9.65 8.25
N CYS A 397 13.03 -9.00 7.69
CA CYS A 397 11.93 -8.37 8.45
C CYS A 397 10.58 -9.09 8.36
N LEU A 398 10.53 -10.29 7.77
CA LEU A 398 9.27 -11.01 7.60
C LEU A 398 8.69 -11.54 8.91
N ASP A 399 9.56 -11.85 9.87
CA ASP A 399 9.21 -12.31 11.21
C ASP A 399 9.49 -11.20 12.23
N ILE A 400 8.43 -10.52 12.68
CA ILE A 400 8.54 -9.41 13.63
C ILE A 400 9.04 -9.84 15.02
N THR A 401 8.92 -11.12 15.36
CA THR A 401 9.44 -11.62 16.65
C THR A 401 10.97 -11.63 16.65
N LYS A 402 11.62 -11.84 15.50
CA LYS A 402 13.07 -11.68 15.35
C LYS A 402 13.51 -10.22 15.43
N LEU A 403 12.63 -9.30 15.04
CA LEU A 403 12.79 -7.86 15.25
C LEU A 403 12.52 -7.45 16.71
N GLY A 404 11.95 -8.33 17.54
CA GLY A 404 11.77 -8.08 18.97
C GLY A 404 10.53 -7.26 19.31
N TYR A 405 9.51 -7.25 18.43
CA TYR A 405 8.24 -6.62 18.74
C TYR A 405 7.03 -7.45 18.27
N GLN A 406 5.90 -7.18 18.91
CA GLN A 406 4.58 -7.64 18.52
C GLN A 406 3.56 -6.51 18.74
N TYR A 407 2.31 -6.75 18.34
CA TYR A 407 1.20 -5.82 18.60
C TYR A 407 0.28 -6.39 19.68
N GLU A 408 -0.25 -5.49 20.51
CA GLU A 408 -1.33 -5.85 21.44
C GLU A 408 -2.54 -6.41 20.66
N ASP A 409 -3.11 -7.51 21.16
CA ASP A 409 -4.30 -8.11 20.57
C ASP A 409 -5.52 -7.29 21.00
N VAL A 410 -5.94 -6.39 20.11
CA VAL A 410 -7.13 -5.56 20.29
C VAL A 410 -8.25 -5.98 19.34
N PRO A 411 -9.53 -5.74 19.68
CA PRO A 411 -10.65 -6.09 18.83
C PRO A 411 -10.49 -5.53 17.40
N ILE A 412 -10.84 -6.35 16.42
CA ILE A 412 -10.80 -6.03 14.99
C ILE A 412 -12.24 -5.98 14.47
N PRO A 413 -12.99 -4.90 14.75
CA PRO A 413 -14.44 -4.84 14.52
C PRO A 413 -14.83 -4.98 13.04
N TRP A 414 -13.94 -4.65 12.11
CA TRP A 414 -14.18 -4.79 10.68
C TRP A 414 -14.13 -6.24 10.15
N LEU A 415 -13.77 -7.22 10.99
CA LEU A 415 -13.96 -8.65 10.68
C LEU A 415 -15.40 -9.12 10.90
N ASP A 416 -16.23 -8.34 11.58
CA ASP A 416 -17.64 -8.68 11.77
C ASP A 416 -18.41 -8.53 10.44
N VAL A 417 -19.14 -9.57 10.05
CA VAL A 417 -20.02 -9.56 8.89
C VAL A 417 -21.10 -8.49 8.96
N SER A 418 -21.43 -7.97 10.15
CA SER A 418 -22.41 -6.89 10.33
C SER A 418 -21.98 -5.57 9.68
N VAL A 419 -20.67 -5.33 9.54
CA VAL A 419 -20.08 -4.13 8.91
C VAL A 419 -19.76 -4.33 7.44
N LYS A 420 -19.99 -5.53 6.90
CA LYS A 420 -19.83 -5.81 5.47
C LYS A 420 -20.65 -4.81 4.66
N PRO A 421 -20.08 -4.22 3.60
CA PRO A 421 -20.83 -3.34 2.69
C PRO A 421 -22.10 -4.04 2.18
N LYS A 422 -23.19 -3.28 2.07
CA LYS A 422 -24.50 -3.81 1.66
C LYS A 422 -24.88 -3.27 0.29
N PRO A 423 -25.50 -4.09 -0.59
CA PRO A 423 -25.99 -3.59 -1.85
C PRO A 423 -26.99 -2.46 -1.64
N ARG A 424 -26.86 -1.38 -2.40
CA ARG A 424 -27.96 -0.44 -2.55
C ARG A 424 -29.08 -1.14 -3.32
N ALA A 425 -30.32 -0.65 -3.19
CA ALA A 425 -31.51 -1.33 -3.72
C ALA A 425 -31.27 -1.87 -5.15
N LYS A 426 -31.54 -3.17 -5.39
CA LYS A 426 -31.25 -3.86 -6.65
C LYS A 426 -31.71 -3.03 -7.85
N ALA A 427 -30.76 -2.55 -8.67
CA ALA A 427 -31.07 -2.03 -9.98
C ALA A 427 -31.76 -3.15 -10.79
N LYS A 428 -33.06 -3.00 -11.08
CA LYS A 428 -33.83 -4.00 -11.86
C LYS A 428 -33.31 -4.13 -13.30
N THR A 429 -32.62 -3.10 -13.79
CA THR A 429 -32.02 -3.01 -15.12
C THR A 429 -30.83 -2.06 -15.05
N LEU A 430 -29.75 -2.35 -15.79
CA LEU A 430 -28.65 -1.41 -15.94
C LEU A 430 -29.12 -0.17 -16.71
N PRO A 431 -28.73 1.05 -16.29
CA PRO A 431 -29.03 2.26 -17.02
C PRO A 431 -28.29 2.31 -18.36
N SER A 432 -28.77 3.16 -19.27
CA SER A 432 -28.07 3.40 -20.54
C SER A 432 -26.83 4.25 -20.29
N ALA A 433 -25.66 3.75 -20.65
CA ALA A 433 -24.40 4.49 -20.65
C ALA A 433 -23.53 4.08 -21.85
N PRO A 434 -22.63 4.98 -22.31
CA PRO A 434 -21.79 4.73 -23.47
C PRO A 434 -20.77 3.61 -23.23
N ASP A 435 -20.29 2.99 -24.31
CA ASP A 435 -19.15 2.06 -24.24
C ASP A 435 -17.85 2.86 -23.90
N PRO A 436 -16.85 2.27 -23.20
CA PRO A 436 -15.61 2.97 -22.84
C PRO A 436 -14.91 3.67 -24.01
N ALA A 437 -14.91 3.06 -25.19
CA ALA A 437 -14.30 3.61 -26.41
C ALA A 437 -14.92 4.93 -26.90
N GLN A 438 -16.16 5.24 -26.48
CA GLN A 438 -16.86 6.47 -26.84
C GLN A 438 -16.55 7.61 -25.86
N VAL A 439 -16.01 7.29 -24.68
CA VAL A 439 -15.73 8.26 -23.62
C VAL A 439 -14.24 8.54 -23.49
N PHE A 440 -13.39 7.51 -23.60
CA PHE A 440 -11.95 7.64 -23.41
C PHE A 440 -11.21 7.79 -24.75
N PRO A 441 -10.14 8.63 -24.83
CA PRO A 441 -9.50 9.34 -23.72
C PRO A 441 -10.32 10.54 -23.20
N THR A 442 -10.31 10.75 -21.88
CA THR A 442 -10.94 11.92 -21.25
C THR A 442 -10.15 12.41 -20.04
N THR A 443 -10.41 13.67 -19.66
CA THR A 443 -10.05 14.18 -18.33
C THR A 443 -11.20 13.86 -17.38
N LEU A 444 -10.91 13.19 -16.28
CA LEU A 444 -11.87 12.88 -15.22
C LEU A 444 -11.97 14.07 -14.25
N ASP A 445 -12.71 15.10 -14.66
CA ASP A 445 -13.03 16.32 -13.90
C ASP A 445 -14.47 16.34 -13.35
N LYS A 446 -15.30 15.42 -13.84
CA LYS A 446 -16.67 15.17 -13.39
C LYS A 446 -16.97 13.67 -13.37
N PRO A 447 -18.04 13.22 -12.70
CA PRO A 447 -18.44 11.82 -12.73
C PRO A 447 -18.62 11.29 -14.15
N VAL A 448 -18.13 10.08 -14.39
CA VAL A 448 -18.21 9.38 -15.68
C VAL A 448 -18.73 7.97 -15.44
N SER A 449 -19.74 7.57 -16.21
CA SER A 449 -20.28 6.21 -16.19
C SER A 449 -20.18 5.57 -17.58
N VAL A 450 -19.71 4.33 -17.63
CA VAL A 450 -19.53 3.54 -18.87
C VAL A 450 -20.07 2.13 -18.69
N ILE A 451 -20.58 1.54 -19.77
CA ILE A 451 -21.01 0.14 -19.79
C ILE A 451 -19.85 -0.75 -20.27
N VAL A 452 -19.36 -1.63 -19.40
CA VAL A 452 -18.24 -2.53 -19.67
C VAL A 452 -18.75 -3.93 -19.91
N LYS A 453 -18.33 -4.55 -21.02
CA LYS A 453 -18.68 -5.94 -21.35
C LYS A 453 -17.88 -6.89 -20.47
N ARG A 454 -18.55 -7.93 -19.95
CA ARG A 454 -17.87 -8.98 -19.19
C ARG A 454 -17.31 -10.06 -20.13
N PRO A 455 -16.16 -10.67 -19.80
CA PRO A 455 -15.65 -11.80 -20.56
C PRO A 455 -16.63 -12.98 -20.43
N LYS A 456 -16.85 -13.73 -21.52
CA LYS A 456 -17.69 -14.94 -21.49
C LYS A 456 -17.06 -15.97 -20.55
N LYS A 457 -17.85 -16.55 -19.63
CA LYS A 457 -17.43 -17.66 -18.77
C LYS A 457 -16.95 -18.82 -19.65
N SER A 458 -15.65 -19.11 -19.63
CA SER A 458 -15.06 -20.30 -20.24
C SER A 458 -14.83 -21.34 -19.14
N GLY A 459 -15.65 -22.38 -19.10
CA GLY A 459 -15.45 -23.55 -18.23
C GLY A 459 -16.12 -23.52 -16.85
N THR A 460 -15.96 -24.63 -16.11
CA THR A 460 -16.62 -24.94 -14.83
C THR A 460 -15.85 -24.44 -13.59
N GLY A 461 -14.95 -23.45 -13.75
CA GLY A 461 -14.12 -22.90 -12.67
C GLY A 461 -14.53 -21.49 -12.25
N SER A 462 -14.53 -21.21 -10.94
CA SER A 462 -14.69 -19.87 -10.36
C SER A 462 -13.37 -19.09 -10.43
N SER A 463 -13.03 -18.56 -11.60
CA SER A 463 -11.90 -17.65 -11.76
C SER A 463 -12.26 -16.21 -11.36
N GLU A 464 -11.35 -15.49 -10.72
CA GLU A 464 -11.58 -14.07 -10.39
C GLU A 464 -11.65 -13.20 -11.66
N GLU A 465 -12.65 -12.32 -11.71
CA GLU A 465 -12.80 -11.22 -12.66
C GLU A 465 -12.16 -9.95 -12.06
N ILE A 466 -11.34 -9.28 -12.87
CA ILE A 466 -10.62 -8.08 -12.45
C ILE A 466 -11.03 -6.91 -13.33
N LEU A 467 -11.63 -5.88 -12.74
CA LEU A 467 -11.80 -4.58 -13.39
C LEU A 467 -10.44 -3.87 -13.43
N VAL A 468 -10.05 -3.39 -14.61
CA VAL A 468 -8.84 -2.61 -14.81
C VAL A 468 -9.21 -1.24 -15.36
N ILE A 469 -8.65 -0.20 -14.75
CA ILE A 469 -8.65 1.17 -15.26
C ILE A 469 -7.23 1.45 -15.73
N GLU A 470 -7.03 1.50 -17.03
CA GLU A 470 -5.75 1.67 -17.70
C GLU A 470 -5.46 3.14 -18.04
N GLY A 471 -4.17 3.46 -18.19
CA GLY A 471 -3.73 4.74 -18.74
C GLY A 471 -4.09 5.95 -17.90
N ILE A 472 -4.15 5.79 -16.57
CA ILE A 472 -4.33 6.87 -15.61
C ILE A 472 -3.06 7.73 -15.66
N GLU A 473 -3.17 8.93 -16.21
CA GLU A 473 -2.08 9.89 -16.33
C GLU A 473 -2.34 11.10 -15.43
N TYR A 474 -1.36 11.41 -14.58
CA TYR A 474 -1.46 12.52 -13.62
C TYR A 474 -0.09 13.08 -13.24
N ASP A 475 -0.11 14.25 -12.61
CA ASP A 475 1.06 14.89 -12.03
C ASP A 475 1.24 14.43 -10.58
N LYS A 476 2.34 13.72 -10.31
CA LYS A 476 2.70 13.14 -9.00
C LYS A 476 2.73 14.17 -7.86
N ARG A 477 2.96 15.45 -8.20
CA ARG A 477 3.02 16.56 -7.24
C ARG A 477 1.65 16.94 -6.69
N ASN A 478 0.57 16.53 -7.36
CA ASN A 478 -0.78 16.89 -6.96
C ASN A 478 -1.40 15.76 -6.13
N TYR A 479 -2.20 16.14 -5.13
CA TYR A 479 -3.10 15.18 -4.52
C TYR A 479 -4.18 14.84 -5.53
N VAL A 480 -4.29 13.57 -5.88
CA VAL A 480 -5.24 13.07 -6.87
C VAL A 480 -6.05 11.97 -6.23
N LYS A 481 -7.35 11.95 -6.48
CA LYS A 481 -8.23 10.90 -6.00
C LYS A 481 -9.48 10.78 -6.87
N PHE A 482 -9.87 9.54 -7.14
CA PHE A 482 -11.21 9.23 -7.61
C PHE A 482 -11.68 7.89 -7.05
N ASN A 483 -12.98 7.79 -6.81
CA ASN A 483 -13.62 6.59 -6.32
C ASN A 483 -14.20 5.79 -7.48
N VAL A 484 -14.25 4.46 -7.33
CA VAL A 484 -14.73 3.53 -8.36
C VAL A 484 -15.90 2.74 -7.83
N TYR A 485 -16.99 2.78 -8.57
CA TYR A 485 -18.22 2.06 -8.27
C TYR A 485 -18.62 1.15 -9.42
N ILE A 486 -19.29 0.05 -9.09
CA ILE A 486 -19.88 -0.88 -10.04
C ILE A 486 -21.39 -0.95 -9.85
N ASN A 487 -22.14 -0.89 -10.94
CA ASN A 487 -23.60 -0.92 -10.96
C ASN A 487 -24.31 0.17 -10.12
N GLU A 488 -23.68 1.33 -9.97
CA GLU A 488 -24.27 2.53 -9.35
C GLU A 488 -24.21 3.72 -10.31
N ASP A 489 -25.34 4.34 -10.60
CA ASP A 489 -25.48 5.52 -11.48
C ASP A 489 -25.87 6.79 -10.73
N ASP A 490 -26.37 6.67 -9.50
CA ASP A 490 -26.68 7.81 -8.64
C ASP A 490 -25.43 8.22 -7.85
N VAL A 491 -24.67 9.14 -8.43
CA VAL A 491 -23.47 9.75 -7.82
C VAL A 491 -23.75 10.29 -6.42
N ASN A 492 -24.97 10.78 -6.13
CA ASN A 492 -25.29 11.35 -4.82
C ASN A 492 -25.46 10.28 -3.74
N ALA A 493 -25.69 9.03 -4.14
CA ALA A 493 -25.89 7.90 -3.24
C ALA A 493 -24.67 7.00 -3.06
N CYS A 494 -23.61 7.26 -3.81
CA CYS A 494 -22.32 6.59 -3.71
C CYS A 494 -21.72 6.75 -2.31
N ARG A 495 -21.61 5.66 -1.55
CA ARG A 495 -21.05 5.62 -0.19
C ARG A 495 -20.11 4.44 -0.02
N PRO A 496 -19.13 4.51 0.89
CA PRO A 496 -18.16 3.44 1.10
C PRO A 496 -18.72 2.19 1.81
N ASP A 497 -19.92 2.27 2.40
CA ASP A 497 -20.64 1.12 2.97
C ASP A 497 -21.60 0.43 1.99
N ASN A 498 -21.59 0.84 0.73
CA ASN A 498 -22.31 0.18 -0.35
C ASN A 498 -21.43 -0.92 -0.98
N THR A 499 -22.00 -2.08 -1.30
CA THR A 499 -21.29 -3.16 -2.02
C THR A 499 -20.77 -2.70 -3.38
N GLU A 500 -21.45 -1.75 -4.00
CA GLU A 500 -21.09 -1.12 -5.27
C GLU A 500 -19.73 -0.40 -5.20
N TYR A 501 -19.27 0.03 -4.04
CA TYR A 501 -17.98 0.69 -3.85
C TYR A 501 -16.82 -0.31 -3.91
N LEU A 502 -15.94 -0.16 -4.89
CA LEU A 502 -14.77 -1.03 -5.06
C LEU A 502 -13.54 -0.53 -4.30
N GLY A 503 -13.47 0.78 -4.05
CA GLY A 503 -12.29 1.46 -3.52
C GLY A 503 -11.96 2.71 -4.32
N SER A 504 -10.75 3.21 -4.08
CA SER A 504 -10.27 4.48 -4.65
C SER A 504 -8.91 4.30 -5.32
N PHE A 505 -8.65 5.13 -6.32
CA PHE A 505 -7.29 5.46 -6.73
C PHE A 505 -6.92 6.77 -6.04
N SER A 506 -5.76 6.84 -5.40
CA SER A 506 -5.26 8.07 -4.79
C SER A 506 -3.76 8.26 -5.04
N ASN A 507 -3.30 9.49 -4.89
CA ASN A 507 -1.89 9.85 -4.90
C ASN A 507 -1.66 10.95 -3.86
N LEU A 508 -0.72 10.74 -2.95
CA LEU A 508 -0.22 11.81 -2.09
C LEU A 508 0.74 12.71 -2.86
N PRO A 509 0.73 14.04 -2.65
CA PRO A 509 1.76 14.94 -3.15
C PRO A 509 3.16 14.49 -2.75
N HIS A 510 4.05 14.43 -3.75
CA HIS A 510 5.47 14.20 -3.51
C HIS A 510 6.33 14.80 -4.61
N GLY A 511 7.62 14.84 -4.31
CA GLY A 511 8.67 15.36 -5.15
C GLY A 511 8.81 14.66 -6.48
N HIS A 512 9.24 15.47 -7.45
CA HIS A 512 9.70 15.18 -8.81
C HIS A 512 8.78 15.61 -9.95
N ARG A 513 9.41 16.16 -10.98
CA ARG A 513 8.78 16.71 -12.20
C ARG A 513 8.32 15.61 -13.16
N MET A 514 7.55 14.64 -12.66
CA MET A 514 7.18 13.46 -13.43
C MET A 514 5.67 13.38 -13.61
N THR A 515 5.26 13.32 -14.87
CA THR A 515 3.94 12.82 -15.24
C THR A 515 4.00 11.31 -15.16
N VAL A 516 3.14 10.72 -14.32
CA VAL A 516 3.07 9.27 -14.12
C VAL A 516 1.93 8.71 -14.96
N LYS A 517 2.14 7.54 -15.54
CA LYS A 517 1.12 6.72 -16.20
C LYS A 517 1.02 5.40 -15.48
N THR A 518 -0.18 5.08 -15.01
CA THR A 518 -0.41 3.90 -14.18
C THR A 518 -1.77 3.29 -14.46
N ASN A 519 -1.99 2.10 -13.94
CA ASN A 519 -3.25 1.37 -14.03
C ASN A 519 -3.72 1.00 -12.62
N LYS A 520 -5.04 0.96 -12.40
CA LYS A 520 -5.65 0.52 -11.14
C LYS A 520 -6.50 -0.72 -11.38
N LYS A 521 -6.43 -1.68 -10.47
CA LYS A 521 -7.15 -2.96 -10.54
C LYS A 521 -8.06 -3.14 -9.34
N PHE A 522 -9.25 -3.69 -9.59
CA PHE A 522 -10.23 -4.04 -8.57
C PHE A 522 -10.75 -5.46 -8.82
N ARG A 523 -10.86 -6.24 -7.75
CA ARG A 523 -11.49 -7.55 -7.75
C ARG A 523 -13.00 -7.37 -7.71
N ILE A 524 -13.71 -8.01 -8.63
CA ILE A 524 -15.16 -7.81 -8.78
C ILE A 524 -15.98 -9.09 -8.68
N SER A 525 -15.40 -10.30 -8.67
CA SER A 525 -16.21 -11.53 -8.68
C SER A 525 -17.13 -11.66 -7.46
N GLN A 526 -16.59 -11.37 -6.28
CA GLN A 526 -17.37 -11.38 -5.03
C GLN A 526 -18.41 -10.25 -5.03
N VAL A 527 -18.04 -9.07 -5.50
CA VAL A 527 -18.94 -7.91 -5.58
C VAL A 527 -20.13 -8.23 -6.50
N LEU A 528 -19.88 -8.81 -7.67
CA LEU A 528 -20.93 -9.23 -8.60
C LEU A 528 -21.83 -10.33 -8.05
N GLU A 529 -21.31 -11.24 -7.23
CA GLU A 529 -22.13 -12.21 -6.49
C GLU A 529 -23.09 -11.51 -5.53
N GLU A 530 -22.55 -10.61 -4.70
CA GLU A 530 -23.31 -9.91 -3.67
C GLU A 530 -24.37 -8.97 -4.25
N LEU A 531 -24.10 -8.38 -5.42
CA LEU A 531 -25.05 -7.59 -6.18
C LEU A 531 -26.08 -8.43 -6.94
N GLY A 532 -25.92 -9.76 -7.01
CA GLY A 532 -26.75 -10.64 -7.83
C GLY A 532 -26.56 -10.42 -9.35
N ALA A 533 -25.42 -9.88 -9.75
CA ALA A 533 -25.06 -9.51 -11.12
C ALA A 533 -24.15 -10.55 -11.82
N ARG A 534 -24.00 -11.75 -11.26
CA ARG A 534 -23.15 -12.83 -11.79
C ARG A 534 -23.46 -13.24 -13.23
N ASP A 535 -24.71 -13.10 -13.65
CA ASP A 535 -25.20 -13.52 -14.96
C ASP A 535 -25.40 -12.35 -15.93
N TYR A 536 -24.99 -11.13 -15.54
CA TYR A 536 -25.09 -9.97 -16.42
C TYR A 536 -24.00 -10.03 -17.50
N ASP A 537 -24.32 -9.84 -18.77
CA ASP A 537 -23.29 -9.80 -19.83
C ASP A 537 -22.43 -8.51 -19.79
N LYS A 538 -22.90 -7.50 -19.06
CA LYS A 538 -22.27 -6.18 -18.94
C LYS A 538 -22.45 -5.64 -17.53
N VAL A 539 -21.62 -4.68 -17.14
CA VAL A 539 -21.74 -3.95 -15.87
C VAL A 539 -21.60 -2.47 -16.14
N LEU A 540 -22.19 -1.65 -15.26
CA LEU A 540 -21.94 -0.22 -15.24
C LEU A 540 -20.72 0.04 -14.37
N VAL A 541 -19.76 0.82 -14.86
CA VAL A 541 -18.63 1.31 -14.06
C VAL A 541 -18.74 2.82 -13.97
N THR A 542 -18.74 3.34 -12.74
CA THR A 542 -18.86 4.77 -12.45
C THR A 542 -17.60 5.25 -11.73
N LEU A 543 -16.95 6.25 -12.32
CA LEU A 543 -15.75 6.90 -11.81
C LEU A 543 -16.14 8.28 -11.28
N ILE A 544 -15.84 8.55 -10.00
CA ILE A 544 -16.21 9.80 -9.34
C ILE A 544 -14.92 10.53 -8.94
N PRO A 545 -14.53 11.62 -9.63
CA PRO A 545 -13.39 12.41 -9.21
C PRO A 545 -13.66 13.07 -7.86
N LYS A 546 -12.65 13.05 -7.00
CA LYS A 546 -12.70 13.53 -5.62
C LYS A 546 -11.71 14.67 -5.33
N SER A 547 -10.69 14.83 -6.17
CA SER A 547 -9.73 15.94 -6.07
C SER A 547 -9.21 16.33 -7.45
N ASN A 548 -7.90 16.63 -7.58
CA ASN A 548 -7.35 17.09 -8.86
C ASN A 548 -7.64 16.11 -10.00
N PRO A 549 -7.98 16.62 -11.20
CA PRO A 549 -8.38 15.78 -12.32
C PRO A 549 -7.22 14.94 -12.84
N VAL A 550 -7.56 13.74 -13.31
CA VAL A 550 -6.63 12.84 -14.03
C VAL A 550 -7.04 12.69 -15.48
N LYS A 551 -6.10 12.33 -16.34
CA LYS A 551 -6.45 11.83 -17.67
C LYS A 551 -6.55 10.31 -17.63
N ILE A 552 -7.52 9.77 -18.35
CA ILE A 552 -7.63 8.32 -18.60
C ILE A 552 -7.46 8.14 -20.11
N ASN A 553 -6.28 7.67 -20.54
CA ASN A 553 -5.86 7.67 -21.95
C ASN A 553 -6.10 6.33 -22.68
N GLY A 554 -6.78 6.34 -23.83
CA GLY A 554 -6.91 5.19 -24.76
C GLY A 554 -8.35 4.72 -25.07
N GLY A 555 -8.54 3.79 -26.01
CA GLY A 555 -9.86 3.39 -26.55
C GLY A 555 -10.52 2.15 -25.92
N SER A 556 -9.93 1.55 -24.89
CA SER A 556 -10.46 0.35 -24.20
C SER A 556 -10.07 0.26 -22.72
N ASN A 557 -9.82 1.41 -22.08
CA ASN A 557 -9.06 1.48 -20.83
C ASN A 557 -9.83 1.03 -19.59
N VAL A 558 -11.14 0.88 -19.68
CA VAL A 558 -11.93 0.29 -18.60
C VAL A 558 -12.42 -1.06 -19.13
N ASP A 559 -11.77 -2.13 -18.67
CA ASP A 559 -12.01 -3.49 -19.15
C ASP A 559 -12.05 -4.48 -17.99
N ILE A 560 -12.63 -5.66 -18.23
CA ILE A 560 -12.70 -6.75 -17.27
C ILE A 560 -11.86 -7.91 -17.79
N LEU A 561 -10.77 -8.19 -17.09
CA LEU A 561 -9.91 -9.33 -17.39
C LEU A 561 -10.52 -10.61 -16.80
N GLY A 562 -10.68 -11.61 -17.66
CA GLY A 562 -11.10 -12.97 -17.28
C GLY A 562 -9.91 -13.89 -16.91
N PRO A 563 -10.21 -15.15 -16.54
CA PRO A 563 -9.25 -16.16 -16.04
C PRO A 563 -7.92 -16.24 -16.80
N ASP A 564 -8.00 -16.25 -18.13
CA ASP A 564 -6.87 -16.63 -18.99
C ASP A 564 -5.99 -15.44 -19.41
N ARG A 565 -6.30 -14.21 -18.98
CA ARG A 565 -5.58 -12.99 -19.40
C ARG A 565 -4.93 -12.20 -18.27
N GLY A 566 -5.12 -12.60 -17.01
CA GLY A 566 -4.59 -11.90 -15.84
C GLY A 566 -3.06 -11.88 -15.73
N SER A 567 -2.35 -12.77 -16.44
CA SER A 567 -0.88 -12.90 -16.41
C SER A 567 -0.17 -12.67 -17.75
N GLY A 568 -0.90 -12.48 -18.86
CA GLY A 568 -0.35 -12.73 -20.21
C GLY A 568 -0.17 -11.54 -21.16
N ARG A 569 -0.60 -10.32 -20.82
CA ARG A 569 -0.61 -9.20 -21.80
C ARG A 569 0.65 -8.32 -21.83
N ILE A 570 1.78 -8.78 -21.28
CA ILE A 570 3.00 -7.94 -21.15
C ILE A 570 4.08 -8.20 -22.21
N ASN A 571 4.01 -9.26 -23.04
CA ASN A 571 5.05 -9.52 -24.05
C ASN A 571 4.62 -9.27 -25.52
N GLY A 572 3.67 -8.36 -25.75
CA GLY A 572 3.08 -8.14 -27.08
C GLY A 572 3.55 -6.90 -27.85
N LEU A 573 4.29 -5.96 -27.25
CA LEU A 573 4.60 -4.66 -27.88
C LEU A 573 6.07 -4.42 -28.24
N ILE A 574 6.95 -5.43 -28.14
CA ILE A 574 8.37 -5.32 -28.53
C ILE A 574 8.66 -5.99 -29.90
N ALA A 575 7.71 -6.71 -30.49
CA ALA A 575 7.94 -7.39 -31.78
C ALA A 575 7.81 -6.49 -33.03
N SER A 576 7.46 -5.20 -32.90
CA SER A 576 7.14 -4.34 -34.06
C SER A 576 8.19 -3.26 -34.39
N LEU A 577 9.32 -3.20 -33.69
CA LEU A 577 10.34 -2.15 -33.89
C LEU A 577 11.67 -2.63 -34.49
N LEU A 578 11.74 -3.85 -35.00
CA LEU A 578 12.89 -4.34 -35.78
C LEU A 578 12.46 -4.75 -37.18
N CYS A 579 12.03 -3.77 -37.97
CA CYS A 579 11.92 -3.93 -39.42
C CYS A 579 12.59 -2.74 -40.10
N PRO A 580 13.86 -2.86 -40.54
CA PRO A 580 14.50 -1.81 -41.32
C PRO A 580 13.83 -1.71 -42.69
N ARG A 581 13.41 -0.48 -43.04
CA ARG A 581 12.95 -0.12 -44.39
C ARG A 581 14.02 -0.47 -45.43
N ALA A 582 13.54 -0.98 -46.55
CA ALA A 582 14.25 -1.45 -47.72
C ALA A 582 15.17 -0.41 -48.39
N LEU A 583 16.26 -0.90 -49.00
CA LEU A 583 16.95 -0.40 -50.21
C LEU A 583 17.76 -1.58 -50.83
N PRO A 584 18.18 -1.54 -52.11
CA PRO A 584 17.66 -2.45 -53.13
C PRO A 584 18.58 -3.61 -53.55
N SER A 585 17.91 -4.56 -54.22
CA SER A 585 18.35 -5.71 -55.00
C SER A 585 19.69 -5.61 -55.73
N SER A 586 20.62 -6.52 -55.42
CA SER A 586 21.29 -7.40 -56.40
C SER A 586 22.27 -8.36 -55.70
N LEU A 587 21.96 -9.65 -55.66
CA LEU A 587 22.71 -10.74 -56.28
C LEU A 587 22.23 -12.09 -55.72
N LYS A 588 21.81 -12.97 -56.63
CA LYS A 588 21.29 -14.32 -56.39
C LYS A 588 22.44 -15.26 -55.98
N ILE A 589 22.15 -16.29 -55.18
CA ILE A 589 22.52 -17.71 -55.43
C ILE A 589 21.65 -18.62 -54.53
N THR A 590 21.13 -19.67 -55.17
CA THR A 590 20.15 -20.69 -54.75
C THR A 590 20.75 -21.88 -54.02
N PHE A 591 19.98 -22.54 -53.12
CA PHE A 591 19.65 -23.99 -53.08
C PHE A 591 18.66 -24.31 -51.91
N PRO A 592 17.99 -25.49 -51.85
CA PRO A 592 16.54 -25.58 -51.66
C PRO A 592 16.06 -26.14 -50.30
N LEU A 593 14.74 -26.00 -50.13
CA LEU A 593 13.84 -26.47 -49.07
C LEU A 593 14.18 -27.82 -48.40
N PHE A 594 14.15 -27.81 -47.07
CA PHE A 594 13.69 -28.93 -46.24
C PHE A 594 12.64 -28.45 -45.25
N TYR A 595 11.48 -29.11 -45.31
CA TYR A 595 10.35 -29.00 -44.40
C TYR A 595 10.60 -29.85 -43.14
N CYS A 596 10.23 -29.34 -41.96
CA CYS A 596 10.02 -30.12 -40.73
C CYS A 596 8.90 -29.40 -39.93
N LEU A 597 7.62 -29.75 -40.12
CA LEU A 597 6.83 -30.68 -39.29
C LEU A 597 7.01 -30.48 -37.77
N ILE A 598 6.03 -29.85 -37.13
CA ILE A 598 5.66 -30.13 -35.73
C ILE A 598 4.23 -30.69 -35.77
N LEU A 599 4.14 -31.96 -35.38
CA LEU A 599 2.92 -32.73 -35.15
C LEU A 599 2.31 -32.32 -33.80
N SER A 600 1.01 -32.05 -33.78
CA SER A 600 0.17 -32.17 -32.59
C SER A 600 -0.35 -33.60 -32.53
N GLU A 601 -0.06 -34.32 -31.45
CA GLU A 601 -0.60 -35.67 -31.21
C GLU A 601 -2.12 -35.61 -30.91
N GLU A 602 -2.84 -36.47 -31.62
CA GLU A 602 -4.26 -36.76 -31.46
C GLU A 602 -4.53 -37.66 -30.23
N SER A 603 -5.73 -37.49 -29.69
CA SER A 603 -6.39 -38.43 -28.78
C SER A 603 -6.90 -39.67 -29.52
N GLU A 604 -6.65 -40.87 -28.99
CA GLU A 604 -7.39 -42.07 -29.39
C GLU A 604 -8.61 -42.32 -28.48
N ARG A 605 -9.82 -42.34 -29.07
CA ARG A 605 -10.70 -43.52 -29.17
C ARG A 605 -12.13 -43.14 -29.59
N SER A 606 -12.63 -43.86 -30.59
CA SER A 606 -14.03 -43.98 -31.04
C SER A 606 -14.27 -45.49 -31.35
N PRO A 607 -15.47 -46.01 -31.75
CA PRO A 607 -16.74 -45.34 -32.06
C PRO A 607 -18.03 -46.06 -31.57
N GLY A 608 -19.20 -45.44 -31.76
CA GLY A 608 -20.51 -46.07 -31.52
C GLY A 608 -21.75 -45.32 -32.05
N ILE A 609 -21.95 -45.34 -33.37
CA ILE A 609 -23.23 -45.50 -34.14
C ILE A 609 -24.55 -44.80 -33.71
N LYS A 610 -25.10 -44.03 -34.67
CA LYS A 610 -26.52 -43.76 -35.09
C LYS A 610 -26.82 -42.25 -35.15
N ARG A 611 -26.82 -41.62 -36.33
CA ARG A 611 -27.97 -41.44 -37.26
C ARG A 611 -29.29 -41.12 -36.55
N ASP A 612 -29.73 -39.86 -36.67
CA ASP A 612 -31.03 -39.52 -37.26
C ASP A 612 -31.07 -38.04 -37.70
N ALA A 613 -31.79 -37.82 -38.79
CA ALA A 613 -32.03 -36.55 -39.47
C ALA A 613 -33.54 -36.29 -39.50
N ALA A 614 -33.96 -35.02 -39.41
CA ALA A 614 -35.26 -34.43 -39.80
C ALA A 614 -35.53 -33.17 -38.95
N TYR A 615 -36.28 -32.12 -39.33
CA TYR A 615 -36.76 -31.51 -40.59
C TYR A 615 -37.65 -30.31 -40.13
N MET A 616 -37.79 -29.28 -40.97
CA MET A 616 -38.81 -28.18 -40.98
C MET A 616 -38.74 -27.11 -39.86
N ALA A 617 -38.66 -25.80 -40.11
CA ALA A 617 -39.34 -24.85 -41.03
C ALA A 617 -40.72 -24.32 -40.54
N GLY A 618 -40.91 -22.99 -40.62
CA GLY A 618 -42.22 -22.30 -40.58
C GLY A 618 -42.27 -21.13 -39.57
N PHE A 619 -41.99 -19.88 -39.97
CA PHE A 619 -42.92 -18.84 -40.50
C PHE A 619 -43.90 -18.23 -39.47
N GLY A 620 -43.93 -16.89 -39.40
CA GLY A 620 -44.96 -16.12 -38.70
C GLY A 620 -44.67 -14.61 -38.69
N ASP A 621 -45.28 -13.91 -39.63
CA ASP A 621 -45.13 -12.49 -39.98
C ASP A 621 -46.12 -11.56 -39.21
N LYS A 622 -45.70 -10.29 -39.02
CA LYS A 622 -46.44 -9.01 -39.24
C LYS A 622 -47.45 -8.36 -38.25
N GLU A 623 -47.49 -7.02 -38.47
CA GLU A 623 -48.44 -5.93 -38.10
C GLU A 623 -48.18 -5.19 -36.78
N VAL A 624 -47.77 -3.90 -36.72
CA VAL A 624 -48.26 -2.61 -37.27
C VAL A 624 -49.60 -2.16 -36.69
N VAL A 625 -49.57 -1.16 -35.79
CA VAL A 625 -50.63 -0.15 -35.61
C VAL A 625 -49.99 1.21 -35.27
N THR A 626 -50.40 2.23 -36.02
CA THR A 626 -50.16 3.66 -35.79
C THR A 626 -51.46 4.38 -35.46
N THR A 627 -51.41 5.42 -34.63
CA THR A 627 -52.19 6.70 -34.61
C THR A 627 -52.09 7.26 -33.18
N GLY A 628 -52.00 8.55 -32.84
CA GLY A 628 -52.08 9.83 -33.53
C GLY A 628 -52.58 10.91 -32.53
N THR A 629 -52.19 12.19 -32.73
CA THR A 629 -52.80 13.46 -32.25
C THR A 629 -52.35 14.12 -30.91
N GLY A 630 -51.88 15.38 -30.99
CA GLY A 630 -51.79 16.40 -29.90
C GLY A 630 -53.03 17.32 -29.92
N PRO A 631 -53.00 18.65 -29.59
CA PRO A 631 -51.99 19.52 -28.94
C PRO A 631 -52.61 20.53 -27.89
N GLU A 632 -51.89 21.64 -27.57
CA GLU A 632 -52.30 22.93 -26.92
C GLU A 632 -52.37 23.01 -25.37
N SER A 633 -52.10 24.13 -24.67
CA SER A 633 -51.42 25.42 -24.91
C SER A 633 -51.37 26.22 -23.57
N LYS A 634 -50.40 27.16 -23.42
CA LYS A 634 -50.46 28.52 -22.76
C LYS A 634 -50.90 28.59 -21.25
N THR A 635 -50.42 29.48 -20.35
CA THR A 635 -49.81 30.82 -20.41
C THR A 635 -49.40 31.31 -19.00
N ARG A 636 -48.29 32.07 -18.93
CA ARG A 636 -48.03 33.36 -18.23
C ARG A 636 -48.09 33.57 -16.69
N ASN A 637 -46.96 34.13 -16.25
CA ASN A 637 -46.73 35.37 -15.49
C ASN A 637 -46.90 35.43 -13.96
N GLY A 638 -45.86 36.01 -13.33
CA GLY A 638 -45.88 36.60 -11.99
C GLY A 638 -44.46 36.96 -11.55
N GLU A 639 -44.09 38.23 -11.75
CA GLU A 639 -42.83 38.89 -11.38
C GLU A 639 -42.67 39.11 -9.86
N GLU A 640 -41.56 39.77 -9.52
CA GLU A 640 -41.10 40.35 -8.24
C GLU A 640 -40.10 39.46 -7.48
N GLY A 641 -38.86 39.87 -7.19
CA GLY A 641 -38.20 41.17 -7.31
C GLY A 641 -37.21 41.34 -6.15
N LEU A 642 -35.99 41.81 -6.47
CA LEU A 642 -35.04 42.49 -5.56
C LEU A 642 -34.38 41.59 -4.48
N MET A 643 -33.13 41.72 -4.07
CA MET A 643 -32.07 42.72 -4.23
C MET A 643 -30.75 42.05 -3.75
N PHE A 644 -29.64 42.27 -4.45
CA PHE A 644 -28.29 42.07 -3.89
C PHE A 644 -27.98 43.17 -2.87
N PRO A 645 -26.99 42.95 -2.00
CA PRO A 645 -25.93 43.94 -1.94
C PRO A 645 -24.52 43.35 -2.07
N SER A 646 -23.73 44.15 -2.76
CA SER A 646 -22.31 44.08 -3.01
C SER A 646 -21.46 44.48 -1.79
N SER A 647 -20.27 43.89 -1.74
CA SER A 647 -18.98 44.35 -1.19
C SER A 647 -18.87 45.76 -0.59
N SER A 648 -18.22 45.85 0.58
CA SER A 648 -17.30 46.95 0.92
C SER A 648 -16.19 46.48 1.84
N SER A 649 -14.97 46.88 1.50
CA SER A 649 -13.69 46.65 2.20
C SER A 649 -13.62 47.32 3.57
N LEU A 650 -12.82 46.75 4.49
CA LEU A 650 -11.96 47.54 5.37
C LEU A 650 -10.80 46.69 5.93
N SER A 651 -9.61 47.18 5.68
CA SER A 651 -8.33 46.81 6.27
C SER A 651 -8.27 47.28 7.73
N SER A 652 -7.73 46.45 8.64
CA SER A 652 -6.61 46.82 9.53
C SER A 652 -6.48 45.88 10.74
N MET A 653 -5.24 45.40 10.95
CA MET A 653 -4.54 45.13 12.22
C MET A 653 -5.27 44.40 13.36
N LEU A 654 -4.69 43.27 13.82
CA LEU A 654 -4.21 43.21 15.20
C LEU A 654 -3.11 42.14 15.36
N LYS A 655 -2.01 42.58 15.98
CA LYS A 655 -0.96 41.75 16.60
C LYS A 655 -1.58 40.96 17.76
N ILE A 656 -1.20 39.69 17.91
CA ILE A 656 -0.53 39.07 19.07
C ILE A 656 -0.10 37.66 18.64
#